data_AF-A0A957WND2-F1
#
_entry.id   AF-A0A957WND2-F1
#
_cell.length_a   1.000
_cell.length_b   1.000
_cell.length_c   1.000
_cell.angle_alpha   90.00
_cell.angle_beta   90.00
_cell.angle_gamma   90.00
#
_symmetry.space_group_name_H-M   'P 1'
#
loop_
_entity.id
_entity.type
_entity.pdbx_description
1 polymer ?
#
loop_
_entity_poly.entity_id
_entity_poly.type
_entity_poly.pdbx_seq_one_letter_code
_entity_poly.pdbx_strand_id
1 'polypeptide(L)'
;MNRIILLTIIFINWVILSGCTMVISSQPPQTAATLAAMEQISVPYASTILPTQVPATNTPTVTASPTSSQSEATPTLEQNIISPSPTITPTQTSISITPTLTITPQESITSSTVTPTALDSTPTPTVPITPTEIASAVSTTGEGPTVYETALTIDTFDYEPALIPTTPEDLVYPYPRMDHNRVGPPSPKNYKAIVLENRYLQLTILPDLGGRIYRWIDKASGKNLFYENPVIKPTTWGNRGWWLATGGMEWALPLDEHGLSEASPWAYQLHQGPDSAGVTLTDTEEHSGLVSEMGITLDDEHAYFTLSPRIYNPTQQPVDYKFWLNGMFGLGSQQPGTGIDLVLPGKQVTIHSTSDSFLPGAGQLMDWPVFANRDFSAYDNWNKYLGVFAAPTAQEDYMGAYNHQTDLGVARIFPHSLVKGAKIFGPGDLNSALWTTDDSRYFELWGGLAPTFADEVTLEPDAWVTWQEKWYAIGDMGGFSFANDEAALNLGVTSSSVQVAAASTHPMNNSQLVLWQDGQEAIRWPLSLSPERPFRGSYTLPNNTAGPWGLSLLDETGREVAKLGQTQAATTANVSTAAIPAAFSQPVPTPTATAQNTNSLPTPTVIPQNSDPLPPELFVTTVSIQPTPAGTPTPTPGKAIPWEWDPRLDDLGIEITRAESESGQPIYRLISARYLNESESQGLHHVFVEVLDENGQRILGQPVTLAWSDGEGTMITEDKPYPEYAANAPLYGEISEAKYEVEVKDALSDKVSGLGLLGKRHVSYQLTFQRGVEITTDPVPPATNPSSPTPEVTSTPTSTIIDKNGVIWDTRLDELDITMATATPAAGQPLFKLVKVEYQAEQESQGLHHIFVEVLDENGQRILGQPVALAWPDGKDTMITEDKPYPEYAANSAMYGEISEAQYEVYVEGSPSDKISGLGLPGKRHVNYLLTFQRKSN
;
A
#
# COMPACT_ATOMS: atom_id res chain seq x y z
N MET A 1 60.69 -9.09 23.17
CA MET A 1 60.56 -7.85 23.97
C MET A 1 59.09 -7.48 23.93
N ASN A 2 58.31 -7.77 24.98
CA ASN A 2 58.04 -6.93 26.17
C ASN A 2 57.00 -5.83 25.87
N ARG A 3 55.83 -5.73 26.53
CA ARG A 3 55.00 -6.61 27.39
C ARG A 3 53.55 -6.10 27.22
N ILE A 4 52.54 -6.92 26.88
CA ILE A 4 51.76 -7.87 27.72
C ILE A 4 50.77 -7.18 28.70
N ILE A 5 49.48 -7.11 28.27
CA ILE A 5 48.21 -7.59 28.89
C ILE A 5 47.92 -7.28 30.40
N LEU A 6 46.66 -6.89 30.78
CA LEU A 6 45.71 -7.68 31.62
C LEU A 6 44.63 -6.90 32.47
N LEU A 7 43.39 -7.45 32.47
CA LEU A 7 42.28 -7.47 33.47
C LEU A 7 41.39 -6.28 33.93
N THR A 8 40.11 -6.67 34.02
CA THR A 8 38.83 -6.15 34.54
C THR A 8 38.70 -6.16 36.10
N ILE A 9 37.70 -5.46 36.68
CA ILE A 9 36.75 -5.87 37.78
C ILE A 9 36.35 -4.75 38.81
N ILE A 10 35.03 -4.49 38.88
CA ILE A 10 34.11 -4.13 40.01
C ILE A 10 34.54 -3.13 41.12
N PHE A 11 33.67 -2.13 41.39
CA PHE A 11 33.14 -1.82 42.75
C PHE A 11 31.77 -1.10 42.69
N ILE A 12 30.99 -1.15 43.79
CA ILE A 12 29.53 -0.89 43.83
C ILE A 12 29.09 -0.07 45.06
N ASN A 13 28.03 0.75 44.88
CA ASN A 13 27.02 1.27 45.84
C ASN A 13 27.16 2.59 46.66
N TRP A 14 26.15 3.45 46.40
CA TRP A 14 25.23 4.15 47.35
C TRP A 14 25.63 5.42 48.15
N VAL A 15 24.68 6.38 48.19
CA VAL A 15 23.87 6.82 49.38
C VAL A 15 23.51 8.34 49.45
N ILE A 16 22.19 8.58 49.56
CA ILE A 16 21.45 9.75 50.13
C ILE A 16 21.14 11.03 49.32
N LEU A 17 19.83 11.13 49.05
CA LEU A 17 18.90 12.26 48.86
C LEU A 17 19.31 13.70 49.24
N SER A 18 18.94 14.66 48.38
CA SER A 18 17.85 15.64 48.59
C SER A 18 17.59 16.45 47.29
N GLY A 19 16.40 16.92 46.94
CA GLY A 19 15.11 16.83 47.65
C GLY A 19 14.36 18.16 47.79
N CYS A 20 14.11 18.90 46.70
CA CYS A 20 13.16 20.03 46.71
C CYS A 20 12.63 20.39 45.30
N THR A 21 11.41 20.93 45.28
CA THR A 21 10.62 21.28 44.07
C THR A 21 10.81 22.75 43.69
N MET A 22 10.72 23.08 42.39
CA MET A 22 10.25 24.41 41.94
C MET A 22 9.60 24.31 40.55
N VAL A 23 8.68 25.22 40.22
CA VAL A 23 7.75 25.15 39.08
C VAL A 23 7.47 26.57 38.53
N ILE A 24 7.02 26.67 37.27
CA ILE A 24 6.36 27.83 36.61
C ILE A 24 7.28 28.89 35.96
N SER A 25 6.79 29.43 34.83
CA SER A 25 7.18 30.59 34.01
C SER A 25 8.43 30.49 33.10
N SER A 26 8.45 30.76 31.79
CA SER A 26 7.53 31.33 30.75
C SER A 26 7.93 32.68 30.13
N GLN A 27 8.74 32.62 29.05
CA GLN A 27 8.75 33.57 27.92
C GLN A 27 9.22 35.03 28.27
N PRO A 28 9.24 36.03 27.35
CA PRO A 28 10.44 36.40 26.57
C PRO A 28 10.65 37.96 26.64
N PRO A 29 11.07 38.76 25.61
CA PRO A 29 11.78 38.55 24.33
C PRO A 29 12.94 39.58 24.08
N GLN A 30 13.30 39.80 22.79
CA GLN A 30 13.97 40.99 22.17
C GLN A 30 15.51 41.08 22.15
N THR A 31 16.21 41.68 21.16
CA THR A 31 15.98 41.95 19.70
C THR A 31 17.30 42.48 19.05
N ALA A 32 17.42 42.42 17.71
CA ALA A 32 18.42 43.09 16.82
C ALA A 32 19.93 42.69 16.99
N ALA A 33 20.79 42.47 15.98
CA ALA A 33 20.93 42.82 14.54
C ALA A 33 21.88 44.00 14.23
N THR A 34 22.92 43.77 13.41
CA THR A 34 23.39 44.57 12.22
C THR A 34 24.87 44.33 11.81
N LEU A 35 25.12 44.17 10.49
CA LEU A 35 26.22 44.63 9.58
C LEU A 35 27.73 44.68 10.01
N ALA A 36 28.74 44.84 9.12
CA ALA A 36 29.04 44.41 7.73
C ALA A 36 30.39 45.04 7.24
N ALA A 37 31.20 44.33 6.41
CA ALA A 37 32.27 44.81 5.48
C ALA A 37 32.93 43.56 4.80
N MET A 38 33.35 43.47 3.51
CA MET A 38 34.06 44.37 2.56
C MET A 38 35.59 44.48 2.87
N GLU A 39 36.54 44.40 1.90
CA GLU A 39 36.49 44.57 0.43
C GLU A 39 37.71 44.02 -0.38
N GLN A 40 37.54 43.81 -1.72
CA GLN A 40 38.41 44.06 -2.92
C GLN A 40 39.98 44.06 -2.87
N ILE A 41 40.82 43.70 -3.90
CA ILE A 41 40.74 43.11 -5.28
C ILE A 41 42.10 42.41 -5.64
N SER A 42 42.20 41.65 -6.78
CA SER A 42 43.23 41.77 -7.88
C SER A 42 43.64 40.48 -8.65
N VAL A 43 44.11 40.65 -9.91
CA VAL A 43 44.57 39.65 -10.95
C VAL A 43 45.87 40.20 -11.64
N PRO A 44 46.52 39.69 -12.77
CA PRO A 44 46.15 38.72 -13.84
C PRO A 44 47.31 37.78 -14.39
N TYR A 45 47.14 37.19 -15.61
CA TYR A 45 48.08 36.50 -16.56
C TYR A 45 48.42 34.98 -16.37
N ALA A 46 48.91 34.19 -17.37
CA ALA A 46 48.53 33.92 -18.80
C ALA A 46 49.45 32.86 -19.52
N SER A 47 49.00 32.28 -20.65
CA SER A 47 49.77 31.93 -21.90
C SER A 47 50.42 30.53 -22.21
N THR A 48 49.94 29.87 -23.30
CA THR A 48 50.64 29.40 -24.56
C THR A 48 51.32 28.01 -24.83
N ILE A 49 50.95 27.40 -26.00
CA ILE A 49 51.78 26.76 -27.11
C ILE A 49 52.04 25.20 -27.23
N LEU A 50 51.30 24.51 -28.14
CA LEU A 50 51.64 23.76 -29.41
C LEU A 50 52.94 22.87 -29.57
N PRO A 51 53.09 21.97 -30.60
CA PRO A 51 52.20 20.97 -31.28
C PRO A 51 52.92 19.66 -31.82
N THR A 52 52.35 18.98 -32.86
CA THR A 52 52.90 17.91 -33.80
C THR A 52 52.69 16.42 -33.40
N GLN A 53 52.59 15.39 -34.30
CA GLN A 53 52.48 15.26 -35.78
C GLN A 53 51.80 13.91 -36.19
N VAL A 54 51.37 13.72 -37.46
CA VAL A 54 50.61 12.53 -37.97
C VAL A 54 51.05 12.13 -39.40
N PRO A 55 51.39 10.85 -39.69
CA PRO A 55 50.59 9.94 -40.56
C PRO A 55 50.79 8.41 -40.23
N ALA A 56 50.42 7.34 -40.97
CA ALA A 56 49.87 7.13 -42.34
C ALA A 56 49.15 5.76 -42.56
N THR A 57 48.08 5.75 -43.37
CA THR A 57 47.64 4.76 -44.41
C THR A 57 47.85 3.22 -44.28
N ASN A 58 46.80 2.42 -44.57
CA ASN A 58 46.64 1.67 -45.85
C ASN A 58 45.32 0.84 -45.97
N THR A 59 44.88 0.59 -47.22
CA THR A 59 43.78 -0.34 -47.65
C THR A 59 44.24 -1.05 -48.94
N PRO A 60 43.66 -2.20 -49.41
CA PRO A 60 42.58 -2.12 -50.43
C PRO A 60 41.65 -3.37 -50.67
N THR A 61 40.54 -3.16 -51.41
CA THR A 61 39.83 -4.10 -52.37
C THR A 61 39.19 -5.44 -51.88
N VAL A 62 37.87 -5.74 -52.04
CA VAL A 62 37.00 -6.00 -53.27
C VAL A 62 37.06 -7.50 -53.73
N THR A 63 36.00 -8.30 -54.03
CA THR A 63 34.80 -8.12 -54.91
C THR A 63 33.65 -9.17 -54.70
N ALA A 64 32.41 -8.83 -55.11
CA ALA A 64 31.37 -9.66 -55.82
C ALA A 64 30.53 -10.82 -55.17
N SER A 65 29.29 -10.97 -55.71
CA SER A 65 28.24 -12.02 -55.48
C SER A 65 28.20 -13.06 -56.66
N PRO A 66 27.26 -14.04 -56.88
CA PRO A 66 25.75 -13.90 -56.88
C PRO A 66 24.79 -15.16 -56.69
N THR A 67 23.46 -14.89 -56.63
CA THR A 67 22.26 -15.64 -57.17
C THR A 67 21.66 -16.99 -56.63
N SER A 68 20.29 -16.99 -56.52
CA SER A 68 19.28 -18.06 -56.86
C SER A 68 19.06 -19.29 -55.92
N SER A 69 17.89 -19.98 -55.81
CA SER A 69 16.50 -19.88 -56.36
C SER A 69 15.45 -20.86 -55.72
N GLN A 70 14.13 -20.50 -55.70
CA GLN A 70 12.90 -21.36 -55.86
C GLN A 70 12.59 -22.52 -54.85
N SER A 71 11.37 -23.11 -54.70
CA SER A 71 9.93 -22.69 -54.85
C SER A 71 8.94 -23.81 -54.39
N GLU A 72 7.62 -23.53 -54.36
CA GLU A 72 6.43 -24.46 -54.24
C GLU A 72 6.02 -25.00 -52.83
N ALA A 73 4.80 -25.53 -52.57
CA ALA A 73 3.40 -25.24 -52.99
C ALA A 73 2.39 -26.14 -52.19
N THR A 74 1.08 -25.83 -52.18
CA THR A 74 0.00 -26.49 -51.39
C THR A 74 -0.71 -27.66 -52.10
N PRO A 75 -1.57 -28.44 -51.39
CA PRO A 75 -3.02 -28.43 -51.76
C PRO A 75 -4.02 -28.56 -50.58
N THR A 76 -5.33 -28.47 -50.89
CA THR A 76 -6.51 -28.28 -49.99
C THR A 76 -7.65 -29.29 -50.20
N LEU A 77 -8.65 -29.33 -49.29
CA LEU A 77 -10.08 -29.76 -49.42
C LEU A 77 -10.79 -29.32 -48.09
N GLU A 78 -11.94 -28.63 -47.95
CA GLU A 78 -13.33 -28.69 -48.52
C GLU A 78 -14.22 -29.83 -47.99
N GLN A 79 -15.53 -29.66 -47.63
CA GLN A 79 -16.40 -28.50 -47.31
C GLN A 79 -17.82 -28.96 -46.79
N ASN A 80 -18.73 -28.02 -46.42
CA ASN A 80 -20.24 -28.08 -46.36
C ASN A 80 -21.07 -28.49 -45.09
N ILE A 81 -21.52 -27.46 -44.35
CA ILE A 81 -22.92 -26.98 -44.02
C ILE A 81 -24.13 -27.98 -44.05
N ILE A 82 -25.03 -27.94 -43.03
CA ILE A 82 -26.54 -27.84 -43.07
C ILE A 82 -27.23 -28.06 -41.68
N SER A 83 -28.42 -27.46 -41.46
CA SER A 83 -29.33 -27.57 -40.27
C SER A 83 -30.78 -27.91 -40.77
N PRO A 84 -31.85 -28.23 -39.95
CA PRO A 84 -32.10 -27.91 -38.53
C PRO A 84 -32.88 -28.99 -37.68
N SER A 85 -33.47 -28.53 -36.55
CA SER A 85 -34.40 -29.10 -35.53
C SER A 85 -35.53 -30.07 -36.01
N PRO A 86 -36.24 -30.89 -35.16
CA PRO A 86 -36.79 -30.49 -33.82
C PRO A 86 -37.08 -31.55 -32.69
N THR A 87 -37.36 -31.00 -31.49
CA THR A 87 -38.33 -31.39 -30.42
C THR A 87 -38.56 -32.85 -29.95
N ILE A 88 -38.53 -33.07 -28.62
CA ILE A 88 -39.56 -33.80 -27.83
C ILE A 88 -39.41 -33.55 -26.31
N THR A 89 -40.53 -33.59 -25.56
CA THR A 89 -40.62 -33.47 -24.08
C THR A 89 -41.43 -34.65 -23.52
N PRO A 90 -41.19 -35.07 -22.26
CA PRO A 90 -42.34 -35.45 -21.42
C PRO A 90 -42.27 -34.92 -19.97
N THR A 91 -43.44 -34.65 -19.40
CA THR A 91 -43.67 -34.13 -18.05
C THR A 91 -44.18 -35.23 -17.11
N GLN A 92 -43.87 -35.18 -15.79
CA GLN A 92 -44.92 -35.39 -14.77
C GLN A 92 -44.62 -34.97 -13.33
N THR A 93 -45.72 -34.72 -12.62
CA THR A 93 -45.92 -34.08 -11.31
C THR A 93 -45.80 -35.04 -10.12
N SER A 94 -45.51 -34.52 -8.92
CA SER A 94 -46.07 -35.02 -7.64
C SER A 94 -46.16 -33.88 -6.60
N ILE A 95 -46.76 -34.15 -5.42
CA ILE A 95 -47.29 -33.15 -4.46
C ILE A 95 -47.09 -33.66 -3.02
N SER A 96 -46.75 -32.80 -2.04
CA SER A 96 -47.13 -33.03 -0.62
C SER A 96 -47.06 -31.82 0.32
N ILE A 97 -48.26 -31.37 0.73
CA ILE A 97 -48.76 -30.92 2.06
C ILE A 97 -47.77 -30.53 3.19
N THR A 98 -48.05 -29.38 3.81
CA THR A 98 -47.50 -28.91 5.11
C THR A 98 -48.49 -29.16 6.27
N PRO A 99 -48.02 -29.49 7.50
CA PRO A 99 -48.80 -29.38 8.73
C PRO A 99 -48.41 -28.13 9.55
N THR A 100 -49.40 -27.44 10.14
CA THR A 100 -49.19 -26.32 11.07
C THR A 100 -49.80 -26.66 12.43
N LEU A 101 -49.11 -26.35 13.53
CA LEU A 101 -49.65 -26.38 14.88
C LEU A 101 -49.25 -25.12 15.65
N THR A 102 -50.12 -24.66 16.54
CA THR A 102 -49.98 -23.40 17.28
C THR A 102 -50.58 -23.57 18.68
N ILE A 103 -49.81 -23.27 19.73
CA ILE A 103 -50.27 -23.31 21.14
C ILE A 103 -49.70 -22.09 21.89
N THR A 104 -50.52 -21.51 22.76
CA THR A 104 -50.32 -20.25 23.50
C THR A 104 -49.87 -20.55 24.95
N PRO A 105 -49.04 -19.70 25.62
CA PRO A 105 -48.49 -19.99 26.95
C PRO A 105 -49.48 -19.82 28.12
N GLN A 106 -49.11 -20.34 29.30
CA GLN A 106 -49.84 -20.23 30.57
C GLN A 106 -48.85 -19.97 31.75
N GLU A 107 -49.31 -19.28 32.81
CA GLU A 107 -48.49 -18.67 33.87
C GLU A 107 -48.21 -19.54 35.12
N SER A 108 -47.35 -18.99 36.02
CA SER A 108 -47.22 -19.25 37.48
C SER A 108 -46.42 -20.50 37.91
N ILE A 109 -45.89 -20.65 39.16
CA ILE A 109 -46.09 -19.94 40.45
C ILE A 109 -44.75 -19.78 41.22
N THR A 110 -44.66 -18.83 42.15
CA THR A 110 -43.56 -18.61 43.12
C THR A 110 -43.49 -19.62 44.29
N SER A 111 -42.30 -19.88 44.85
CA SER A 111 -42.15 -20.32 46.27
C SER A 111 -40.77 -19.97 46.87
N SER A 112 -40.63 -19.98 48.20
CA SER A 112 -39.42 -19.51 48.91
C SER A 112 -39.28 -20.12 50.32
N THR A 113 -38.14 -20.75 50.67
CA THR A 113 -37.87 -21.14 52.08
C THR A 113 -36.38 -21.26 52.47
N VAL A 114 -35.99 -20.37 53.41
CA VAL A 114 -35.11 -20.47 54.60
C VAL A 114 -34.13 -21.67 54.79
N THR A 115 -32.92 -21.31 55.23
CA THR A 115 -31.74 -22.10 55.67
C THR A 115 -31.94 -22.96 56.94
N PRO A 116 -31.02 -23.92 57.22
CA PRO A 116 -30.39 -23.94 58.54
C PRO A 116 -28.85 -24.13 58.55
N THR A 117 -28.20 -23.54 59.55
CA THR A 117 -26.77 -23.67 59.92
C THR A 117 -26.46 -25.06 60.53
N ALA A 118 -25.23 -25.59 60.64
CA ALA A 118 -23.86 -25.05 60.46
C ALA A 118 -22.91 -26.14 59.86
N LEU A 119 -21.63 -26.40 60.21
CA LEU A 119 -20.74 -26.02 61.34
C LEU A 119 -19.24 -26.19 60.96
N ASP A 120 -18.42 -25.19 61.31
CA ASP A 120 -16.94 -25.12 61.43
C ASP A 120 -16.01 -26.23 60.86
N SER A 121 -15.13 -25.83 59.93
CA SER A 121 -13.73 -26.27 59.91
C SER A 121 -12.83 -25.21 59.23
N THR A 122 -11.57 -25.09 59.68
CA THR A 122 -10.66 -23.98 59.34
C THR A 122 -9.92 -24.13 58.00
N PRO A 123 -9.95 -23.15 57.09
CA PRO A 123 -9.14 -23.15 55.88
C PRO A 123 -7.79 -22.42 56.01
N THR A 124 -6.79 -22.95 55.30
CA THR A 124 -5.53 -22.30 54.90
C THR A 124 -5.79 -20.97 54.17
N PRO A 125 -4.89 -19.96 54.19
CA PRO A 125 -5.11 -18.68 53.51
C PRO A 125 -5.10 -18.80 51.98
N THR A 126 -6.26 -19.14 51.40
CA THR A 126 -6.55 -18.99 49.97
C THR A 126 -6.83 -17.52 49.67
N VAL A 127 -6.05 -16.90 48.78
CA VAL A 127 -6.36 -15.57 48.26
C VAL A 127 -7.57 -15.68 47.33
N PRO A 128 -8.63 -14.86 47.51
CA PRO A 128 -9.82 -14.94 46.67
C PRO A 128 -9.56 -14.31 45.30
N ILE A 129 -9.13 -15.13 44.34
CA ILE A 129 -9.45 -14.88 42.93
C ILE A 129 -10.98 -14.73 42.82
N THR A 130 -11.41 -13.63 42.21
CA THR A 130 -12.83 -13.32 41.99
C THR A 130 -13.09 -13.43 40.49
N PRO A 131 -13.66 -14.54 39.99
CA PRO A 131 -14.14 -14.59 38.61
C PRO A 131 -15.33 -13.63 38.48
N THR A 132 -15.34 -12.82 37.41
CA THR A 132 -16.55 -12.07 37.06
C THR A 132 -17.50 -13.05 36.39
N GLU A 133 -18.51 -13.53 37.11
CA GLU A 133 -19.51 -14.47 36.58
C GLU A 133 -20.45 -13.75 35.60
N ILE A 134 -20.06 -13.72 34.32
CA ILE A 134 -20.89 -13.21 33.23
C ILE A 134 -21.94 -14.27 32.84
N ALA A 135 -23.14 -13.78 32.52
CA ALA A 135 -24.41 -14.50 32.39
C ALA A 135 -24.34 -15.96 31.86
N SER A 136 -25.15 -16.83 32.47
CA SER A 136 -25.42 -18.19 32.00
C SER A 136 -25.87 -18.17 30.53
N ALA A 137 -25.25 -19.02 29.71
CA ALA A 137 -25.53 -19.05 28.27
C ALA A 137 -26.99 -19.45 28.00
N VAL A 138 -27.70 -18.63 27.23
CA VAL A 138 -28.99 -19.01 26.66
C VAL A 138 -28.72 -20.02 25.55
N SER A 139 -29.15 -21.26 25.74
CA SER A 139 -29.02 -22.32 24.74
C SER A 139 -30.05 -22.13 23.62
N THR A 140 -29.83 -21.14 22.75
CA THR A 140 -30.46 -21.12 21.43
C THR A 140 -29.91 -22.31 20.64
N THR A 141 -30.79 -23.25 20.30
CA THR A 141 -30.52 -24.24 19.25
C THR A 141 -30.40 -23.48 17.93
N GLY A 142 -29.17 -23.11 17.58
CA GLY A 142 -28.87 -22.35 16.38
C GLY A 142 -29.24 -23.14 15.13
N GLU A 143 -29.69 -22.42 14.11
CA GLU A 143 -29.75 -22.97 12.76
C GLU A 143 -28.30 -23.20 12.27
N GLY A 144 -28.10 -24.24 11.45
CA GLY A 144 -26.78 -24.53 10.87
C GLY A 144 -26.29 -23.40 9.96
N PRO A 145 -25.02 -23.43 9.51
CA PRO A 145 -24.47 -22.43 8.61
C PRO A 145 -25.34 -22.28 7.36
N THR A 146 -25.59 -21.03 6.94
CA THR A 146 -26.45 -20.70 5.80
C THR A 146 -25.72 -19.81 4.79
N VAL A 147 -26.10 -19.95 3.51
CA VAL A 147 -25.68 -19.03 2.45
C VAL A 147 -26.88 -18.61 1.59
N TYR A 148 -27.00 -17.31 1.31
CA TYR A 148 -28.11 -16.76 0.52
C TYR A 148 -27.75 -15.46 -0.20
N GLU A 149 -28.46 -15.18 -1.29
CA GLU A 149 -28.33 -13.93 -2.05
C GLU A 149 -29.19 -12.81 -1.44
N THR A 150 -28.70 -11.59 -1.52
CA THR A 150 -29.42 -10.35 -1.18
C THR A 150 -28.89 -9.20 -2.05
N ALA A 151 -29.32 -7.97 -1.77
CA ALA A 151 -28.74 -6.76 -2.34
C ALA A 151 -28.23 -5.84 -1.22
N LEU A 152 -27.16 -5.09 -1.50
CA LEU A 152 -26.64 -4.04 -0.64
C LEU A 152 -26.57 -2.74 -1.43
N THR A 153 -27.16 -1.67 -0.88
CA THR A 153 -27.01 -0.32 -1.42
C THR A 153 -25.78 0.32 -0.78
N ILE A 154 -24.85 0.81 -1.61
CA ILE A 154 -23.66 1.57 -1.20
C ILE A 154 -23.64 2.84 -2.06
N ASP A 155 -23.23 3.98 -1.51
CA ASP A 155 -23.00 5.17 -2.33
C ASP A 155 -21.74 4.97 -3.18
N THR A 156 -21.83 5.14 -4.50
CA THR A 156 -20.72 4.91 -5.43
C THR A 156 -20.53 6.13 -6.32
N PHE A 157 -19.29 6.63 -6.40
CA PHE A 157 -18.88 7.67 -7.36
C PHE A 157 -19.15 7.20 -8.80
N ASP A 158 -19.64 8.08 -9.67
CA ASP A 158 -19.97 7.74 -11.06
C ASP A 158 -18.68 7.64 -11.90
N TYR A 159 -17.95 6.54 -11.72
CA TYR A 159 -16.62 6.30 -12.30
C TYR A 159 -16.67 5.55 -13.63
N GLU A 160 -17.75 4.84 -13.96
CA GLU A 160 -17.88 4.10 -15.22
C GLU A 160 -17.76 5.02 -16.46
N PRO A 161 -18.33 6.24 -16.49
CA PRO A 161 -18.13 7.20 -17.58
C PRO A 161 -16.73 7.83 -17.63
N ALA A 162 -15.87 7.57 -16.63
CA ALA A 162 -14.49 8.08 -16.56
C ALA A 162 -13.45 7.10 -17.13
N LEU A 163 -13.85 5.86 -17.44
CA LEU A 163 -12.96 4.82 -17.93
C LEU A 163 -12.48 5.09 -19.37
N ILE A 164 -11.18 4.86 -19.60
CA ILE A 164 -10.51 4.97 -20.90
C ILE A 164 -10.00 3.58 -21.30
N PRO A 165 -10.45 3.00 -22.42
CA PRO A 165 -9.91 1.74 -22.94
C PRO A 165 -8.42 1.85 -23.28
N THR A 166 -7.66 0.84 -22.87
CA THR A 166 -6.24 0.62 -23.23
C THR A 166 -6.07 0.01 -24.61
N THR A 167 -4.88 0.08 -25.19
CA THR A 167 -4.49 -0.68 -26.40
C THR A 167 -3.55 -1.85 -26.03
N PRO A 168 -3.33 -2.86 -26.90
CA PRO A 168 -2.47 -4.02 -26.58
C PRO A 168 -1.00 -3.69 -26.25
N GLU A 169 -0.59 -2.43 -26.43
CA GLU A 169 0.71 -1.89 -26.05
C GLU A 169 0.76 -1.35 -24.59
N ASP A 170 -0.38 -1.21 -23.91
CA ASP A 170 -0.46 -0.88 -22.48
C ASP A 170 -0.13 -2.10 -21.60
N LEU A 171 0.72 -1.91 -20.59
CA LEU A 171 1.09 -2.94 -19.60
C LEU A 171 -0.09 -3.49 -18.75
N VAL A 172 -1.28 -2.89 -18.83
CA VAL A 172 -2.48 -3.33 -18.10
C VAL A 172 -3.64 -3.73 -19.01
N TYR A 173 -3.41 -3.85 -20.32
CA TYR A 173 -4.42 -4.28 -21.29
C TYR A 173 -4.98 -5.67 -20.92
N PRO A 174 -6.32 -5.91 -20.99
CA PRO A 174 -7.35 -5.04 -21.57
C PRO A 174 -8.03 -4.07 -20.58
N TYR A 175 -7.55 -3.97 -19.34
CA TYR A 175 -8.23 -3.22 -18.29
C TYR A 175 -8.10 -1.70 -18.48
N PRO A 176 -9.20 -0.94 -18.38
CA PRO A 176 -9.18 0.49 -18.68
C PRO A 176 -8.37 1.30 -17.66
N ARG A 177 -7.81 2.41 -18.12
CA ARG A 177 -7.32 3.52 -17.29
C ARG A 177 -8.50 4.43 -16.89
N MET A 178 -8.25 5.48 -16.10
CA MET A 178 -9.28 6.42 -15.67
C MET A 178 -8.87 7.88 -15.90
N ASP A 179 -9.79 8.69 -16.43
CA ASP A 179 -9.71 10.15 -16.37
C ASP A 179 -10.42 10.63 -15.10
N HIS A 180 -9.65 10.89 -14.05
CA HIS A 180 -10.17 11.30 -12.74
C HIS A 180 -11.02 12.59 -12.80
N ASN A 181 -10.89 13.43 -13.84
CA ASN A 181 -11.71 14.63 -14.05
C ASN A 181 -13.15 14.32 -14.52
N ARG A 182 -13.40 13.10 -15.01
CA ARG A 182 -14.70 12.63 -15.51
C ARG A 182 -15.49 11.81 -14.49
N VAL A 183 -14.94 11.57 -13.29
CA VAL A 183 -15.63 10.85 -12.22
C VAL A 183 -16.73 11.74 -11.64
N GLY A 184 -17.99 11.31 -11.77
CA GLY A 184 -19.13 12.01 -11.20
C GLY A 184 -19.32 11.80 -9.69
N PRO A 185 -20.20 12.57 -9.04
CA PRO A 185 -20.43 12.49 -7.60
C PRO A 185 -20.99 11.12 -7.16
N PRO A 186 -20.86 10.75 -5.88
CA PRO A 186 -21.42 9.52 -5.36
C PRO A 186 -22.95 9.50 -5.38
N SER A 187 -23.52 8.33 -5.66
CA SER A 187 -24.97 8.10 -5.62
C SER A 187 -25.31 6.65 -5.20
N PRO A 188 -26.51 6.38 -4.64
CA PRO A 188 -26.86 5.06 -4.14
C PRO A 188 -26.92 4.00 -5.26
N LYS A 189 -25.95 3.09 -5.28
CA LYS A 189 -25.86 1.98 -6.24
C LYS A 189 -26.18 0.66 -5.53
N ASN A 190 -27.05 -0.14 -6.15
CA ASN A 190 -27.40 -1.47 -5.65
C ASN A 190 -26.42 -2.50 -6.21
N TYR A 191 -25.70 -3.17 -5.32
CA TYR A 191 -24.86 -4.31 -5.63
C TYR A 191 -25.54 -5.60 -5.22
N LYS A 192 -25.27 -6.69 -5.93
CA LYS A 192 -25.54 -8.04 -5.44
C LYS A 192 -24.63 -8.31 -4.24
N ALA A 193 -25.22 -8.87 -3.20
CA ALA A 193 -24.49 -9.35 -2.03
C ALA A 193 -24.83 -10.82 -1.77
N ILE A 194 -23.84 -11.57 -1.28
CA ILE A 194 -24.03 -12.92 -0.74
C ILE A 194 -23.79 -12.82 0.77
N VAL A 195 -24.75 -13.30 1.55
CA VAL A 195 -24.57 -13.47 3.00
C VAL A 195 -24.22 -14.91 3.27
N LEU A 196 -23.18 -15.12 4.07
CA LEU A 196 -22.70 -16.42 4.53
C LEU A 196 -22.51 -16.34 6.04
N GLU A 197 -23.27 -17.13 6.81
CA GLU A 197 -23.29 -17.00 8.26
C GLU A 197 -23.53 -18.30 9.03
N ASN A 198 -22.91 -18.40 10.21
CA ASN A 198 -23.10 -19.49 11.17
C ASN A 198 -23.48 -18.94 12.56
N ARG A 199 -23.29 -19.73 13.64
CA ARG A 199 -23.53 -19.28 15.02
C ARG A 199 -22.71 -18.04 15.42
N TYR A 200 -21.46 -17.93 14.97
CA TYR A 200 -20.46 -17.02 15.53
C TYR A 200 -20.13 -15.83 14.62
N LEU A 201 -20.25 -15.96 13.29
CA LEU A 201 -19.97 -14.87 12.36
C LEU A 201 -20.98 -14.77 11.21
N GLN A 202 -21.01 -13.58 10.59
CA GLN A 202 -21.70 -13.30 9.34
C GLN A 202 -20.75 -12.54 8.40
N LEU A 203 -20.57 -13.05 7.19
CA LEU A 203 -19.86 -12.38 6.10
C LEU A 203 -20.88 -11.77 5.12
N THR A 204 -20.52 -10.62 4.54
CA THR A 204 -21.19 -10.07 3.34
C THR A 204 -20.15 -9.99 2.22
N ILE A 205 -20.41 -10.67 1.12
CA ILE A 205 -19.51 -10.82 -0.03
C ILE A 205 -20.15 -10.12 -1.24
N LEU A 206 -19.35 -9.42 -2.06
CA LEU A 206 -19.81 -8.66 -3.22
C LEU A 206 -19.22 -9.23 -4.52
N PRO A 207 -19.92 -10.15 -5.23
CA PRO A 207 -19.49 -10.67 -6.52
C PRO A 207 -19.19 -9.58 -7.54
N ASP A 208 -20.01 -8.52 -7.55
CA ASP A 208 -19.95 -7.42 -8.50
C ASP A 208 -18.69 -6.51 -8.36
N LEU A 209 -17.83 -6.74 -7.35
CA LEU A 209 -16.64 -5.94 -7.03
C LEU A 209 -15.44 -6.83 -6.67
N GLY A 210 -14.92 -7.57 -7.65
CA GLY A 210 -13.76 -8.45 -7.46
C GLY A 210 -14.03 -9.67 -6.59
N GLY A 211 -15.29 -10.04 -6.37
CA GLY A 211 -15.67 -11.11 -5.45
C GLY A 211 -15.28 -10.88 -3.96
N ARG A 212 -15.03 -9.64 -3.56
CA ARG A 212 -14.47 -9.28 -2.24
C ARG A 212 -15.39 -9.60 -1.06
N ILE A 213 -14.80 -9.87 0.12
CA ILE A 213 -15.55 -9.97 1.39
C ILE A 213 -15.68 -8.57 2.00
N TYR A 214 -16.79 -7.88 1.76
CA TYR A 214 -16.98 -6.47 2.16
C TYR A 214 -17.17 -6.27 3.67
N ARG A 215 -17.89 -7.16 4.35
CA ARG A 215 -18.23 -7.05 5.79
C ARG A 215 -18.00 -8.38 6.49
N TRP A 216 -17.52 -8.31 7.74
CA TRP A 216 -17.38 -9.47 8.63
C TRP A 216 -17.83 -9.09 10.04
N ILE A 217 -19.06 -9.46 10.39
CA ILE A 217 -19.59 -9.32 11.74
C ILE A 217 -19.16 -10.51 12.59
N ASP A 218 -18.46 -10.24 13.69
CA ASP A 218 -18.42 -11.15 14.84
C ASP A 218 -19.73 -11.01 15.63
N LYS A 219 -20.44 -12.13 15.82
CA LYS A 219 -21.72 -12.17 16.54
C LYS A 219 -21.58 -12.18 18.06
N ALA A 220 -20.38 -12.41 18.61
CA ALA A 220 -20.14 -12.33 20.05
C ALA A 220 -20.08 -10.86 20.52
N SER A 221 -19.34 -10.00 19.82
CA SER A 221 -19.27 -8.55 20.09
C SER A 221 -20.33 -7.72 19.35
N GLY A 222 -20.89 -8.26 18.25
CA GLY A 222 -21.81 -7.54 17.36
C GLY A 222 -21.14 -6.50 16.46
N LYS A 223 -19.83 -6.57 16.27
CA LYS A 223 -19.00 -5.56 15.57
C LYS A 223 -18.49 -6.08 14.22
N ASN A 224 -18.29 -5.16 13.28
CA ASN A 224 -17.57 -5.45 12.02
C ASN A 224 -16.06 -5.43 12.26
N LEU A 225 -15.34 -6.45 11.79
CA LEU A 225 -13.88 -6.50 11.83
C LEU A 225 -13.25 -5.70 10.68
N PHE A 226 -13.79 -5.87 9.46
CA PHE A 226 -13.28 -5.17 8.29
C PHE A 226 -13.58 -3.66 8.35
N TYR A 227 -12.76 -2.89 7.64
CA TYR A 227 -13.11 -1.54 7.24
C TYR A 227 -14.21 -1.61 6.17
N GLU A 228 -15.36 -1.04 6.49
CA GLU A 228 -16.51 -0.93 5.61
C GLU A 228 -16.55 0.51 5.08
N ASN A 229 -16.02 0.76 3.88
CA ASN A 229 -16.00 2.11 3.32
C ASN A 229 -17.44 2.54 3.02
N PRO A 230 -17.99 3.61 3.64
CA PRO A 230 -19.39 4.01 3.41
C PRO A 230 -19.67 4.47 1.98
N VAL A 231 -18.61 4.74 1.20
CA VAL A 231 -18.66 5.13 -0.20
C VAL A 231 -17.65 4.31 -1.02
N ILE A 232 -18.03 3.87 -2.22
CA ILE A 232 -17.08 3.28 -3.18
C ILE A 232 -16.51 4.40 -4.05
N LYS A 233 -15.21 4.63 -3.90
CA LYS A 233 -14.51 5.77 -4.47
C LYS A 233 -13.29 5.32 -5.30
N PRO A 234 -13.12 5.79 -6.55
CA PRO A 234 -11.86 5.61 -7.25
C PRO A 234 -10.77 6.48 -6.61
N THR A 235 -9.61 5.88 -6.40
CA THR A 235 -8.36 6.51 -5.95
C THR A 235 -7.37 6.57 -7.11
N THR A 236 -6.26 7.29 -6.96
CA THR A 236 -5.14 7.27 -7.92
C THR A 236 -4.12 6.15 -7.65
N TRP A 237 -4.48 5.13 -6.85
CA TRP A 237 -3.60 4.01 -6.48
C TRP A 237 -3.80 2.80 -7.40
N GLY A 238 -2.95 1.78 -7.28
CA GLY A 238 -3.05 0.53 -8.05
C GLY A 238 -2.55 0.62 -9.50
N ASN A 239 -2.17 -0.54 -10.05
CA ASN A 239 -1.39 -0.66 -11.29
C ASN A 239 -2.02 -0.03 -12.55
N ARG A 240 -3.34 0.15 -12.61
CA ARG A 240 -4.04 0.83 -13.73
C ARG A 240 -3.97 2.36 -13.68
N GLY A 241 -3.38 2.94 -12.62
CA GLY A 241 -3.52 4.36 -12.27
C GLY A 241 -4.85 4.68 -11.57
N TRP A 242 -5.60 3.65 -11.17
CA TRP A 242 -6.79 3.77 -10.34
C TRP A 242 -7.21 2.44 -9.68
N TRP A 243 -7.72 2.57 -8.46
CA TRP A 243 -8.23 1.48 -7.61
C TRP A 243 -9.53 1.91 -6.91
N LEU A 244 -10.52 1.00 -6.81
CA LEU A 244 -11.75 1.26 -6.05
C LEU A 244 -11.56 1.04 -4.54
N ALA A 245 -11.37 2.15 -3.80
CA ALA A 245 -11.46 2.13 -2.36
C ALA A 245 -12.85 1.67 -1.90
N THR A 246 -12.93 0.42 -1.51
CA THR A 246 -14.16 -0.27 -1.07
C THR A 246 -14.00 -0.85 0.33
N GLY A 247 -12.77 -1.12 0.77
CA GLY A 247 -12.51 -1.88 1.99
C GLY A 247 -12.86 -3.37 1.83
N GLY A 248 -13.13 -4.01 2.97
CA GLY A 248 -13.32 -5.46 3.05
C GLY A 248 -12.02 -6.26 2.92
N MET A 249 -12.10 -7.41 2.24
CA MET A 249 -10.97 -8.24 1.84
C MET A 249 -11.02 -8.54 0.33
N GLU A 250 -9.94 -8.21 -0.39
CA GLU A 250 -9.81 -8.31 -1.85
C GLU A 250 -8.58 -9.14 -2.28
N TRP A 251 -8.49 -9.40 -3.58
CA TRP A 251 -7.47 -10.27 -4.20
C TRP A 251 -6.77 -9.53 -5.35
N ALA A 252 -5.46 -9.34 -5.21
CA ALA A 252 -4.58 -8.81 -6.24
C ALA A 252 -4.00 -9.96 -7.09
N LEU A 253 -4.35 -9.94 -8.37
CA LEU A 253 -3.86 -10.79 -9.45
C LEU A 253 -3.93 -9.95 -10.75
N PRO A 254 -3.02 -10.12 -11.74
CA PRO A 254 -1.80 -10.93 -11.72
C PRO A 254 -0.58 -10.13 -11.22
N LEU A 255 -0.80 -8.88 -10.82
CA LEU A 255 0.17 -7.94 -10.31
C LEU A 255 0.03 -7.79 -8.79
N ASP A 256 1.00 -7.09 -8.19
CA ASP A 256 0.91 -6.60 -6.82
C ASP A 256 -0.11 -5.44 -6.68
N GLU A 257 -0.14 -4.82 -5.50
CA GLU A 257 -1.02 -3.71 -5.06
C GLU A 257 -2.34 -3.57 -5.83
N HIS A 258 -3.37 -4.25 -5.31
CA HIS A 258 -4.76 -4.30 -5.81
C HIS A 258 -5.00 -5.09 -7.12
N GLY A 259 -3.97 -5.42 -7.90
CA GLY A 259 -4.12 -6.21 -9.13
C GLY A 259 -4.92 -5.50 -10.23
N LEU A 260 -5.67 -6.26 -11.04
CA LEU A 260 -6.40 -5.74 -12.22
C LEU A 260 -7.92 -6.02 -12.22
N SER A 261 -8.43 -7.04 -11.51
CA SER A 261 -9.85 -7.49 -11.58
C SER A 261 -10.73 -7.06 -10.39
N GLU A 262 -10.25 -6.19 -9.51
CA GLU A 262 -10.88 -5.86 -8.21
C GLU A 262 -12.18 -5.04 -8.30
N ALA A 263 -12.41 -4.41 -9.46
CA ALA A 263 -13.59 -3.65 -9.85
C ALA A 263 -14.54 -4.43 -10.79
N SER A 264 -14.19 -5.67 -11.15
CA SER A 264 -14.93 -6.50 -12.12
C SER A 264 -15.94 -7.44 -11.46
N PRO A 265 -17.06 -7.79 -12.12
CA PRO A 265 -18.02 -8.74 -11.60
C PRO A 265 -17.56 -10.19 -11.77
N TRP A 266 -17.36 -10.90 -10.66
CA TRP A 266 -16.92 -12.31 -10.63
C TRP A 266 -18.09 -13.29 -10.73
N ALA A 267 -17.84 -14.44 -11.36
CA ALA A 267 -18.76 -15.58 -11.31
C ALA A 267 -18.77 -16.20 -9.90
N TYR A 268 -19.83 -16.91 -9.53
CA TYR A 268 -19.86 -17.63 -8.25
C TYR A 268 -20.82 -18.83 -8.25
N GLN A 269 -20.58 -19.74 -7.32
CA GLN A 269 -21.45 -20.87 -6.99
C GLN A 269 -21.66 -20.94 -5.48
N LEU A 270 -22.92 -21.00 -5.04
CA LEU A 270 -23.26 -21.20 -3.62
C LEU A 270 -23.29 -22.70 -3.27
N HIS A 271 -22.82 -23.02 -2.07
CA HIS A 271 -22.79 -24.39 -1.53
C HIS A 271 -23.52 -24.42 -0.19
N GLN A 272 -24.54 -25.27 -0.06
CA GLN A 272 -25.32 -25.45 1.17
C GLN A 272 -25.35 -26.93 1.55
N GLY A 273 -24.68 -27.28 2.65
CA GLY A 273 -24.79 -28.57 3.32
C GLY A 273 -25.67 -28.49 4.58
N PRO A 274 -25.73 -29.57 5.37
CA PRO A 274 -26.36 -29.55 6.69
C PRO A 274 -25.47 -28.87 7.75
N ASP A 275 -24.17 -29.20 7.74
CA ASP A 275 -23.19 -28.84 8.78
C ASP A 275 -22.14 -27.82 8.25
N SER A 276 -22.30 -27.38 6.99
CA SER A 276 -21.42 -26.38 6.35
C SER A 276 -22.17 -25.58 5.27
N ALA A 277 -21.75 -24.33 5.05
CA ALA A 277 -22.18 -23.51 3.92
C ALA A 277 -21.01 -22.70 3.36
N GLY A 278 -21.13 -22.22 2.14
CA GLY A 278 -20.07 -21.44 1.51
C GLY A 278 -20.38 -20.94 0.12
N VAL A 279 -19.39 -20.31 -0.49
CA VAL A 279 -19.39 -19.82 -1.87
C VAL A 279 -18.02 -20.06 -2.49
N THR A 280 -17.99 -20.48 -3.75
CA THR A 280 -16.80 -20.34 -4.61
C THR A 280 -17.03 -19.17 -5.53
N LEU A 281 -16.12 -18.19 -5.54
CA LEU A 281 -16.10 -17.12 -6.56
C LEU A 281 -14.99 -17.41 -7.57
N THR A 282 -15.18 -17.03 -8.83
CA THR A 282 -14.27 -17.36 -9.94
C THR A 282 -14.15 -16.20 -10.91
N ASP A 283 -12.91 -15.93 -11.33
CA ASP A 283 -12.57 -15.00 -12.40
C ASP A 283 -11.49 -15.60 -13.30
N THR A 284 -11.50 -15.22 -14.57
CA THR A 284 -10.41 -15.47 -15.53
C THR A 284 -9.78 -14.12 -15.82
N GLU A 285 -8.65 -13.85 -15.19
CA GLU A 285 -7.96 -12.57 -15.27
C GLU A 285 -7.50 -12.35 -16.73
N GLU A 286 -7.94 -11.25 -17.34
CA GLU A 286 -7.90 -11.08 -18.80
C GLU A 286 -6.50 -10.70 -19.33
N HIS A 287 -5.59 -10.21 -18.49
CA HIS A 287 -4.23 -9.84 -18.89
C HIS A 287 -3.31 -11.06 -19.03
N SER A 288 -3.30 -11.92 -18.01
CA SER A 288 -2.44 -13.11 -17.91
C SER A 288 -3.12 -14.40 -18.35
N GLY A 289 -4.46 -14.42 -18.42
CA GLY A 289 -5.26 -15.63 -18.69
C GLY A 289 -5.33 -16.61 -17.52
N LEU A 290 -4.84 -16.25 -16.33
CA LEU A 290 -4.92 -17.09 -15.14
C LEU A 290 -6.36 -17.16 -14.61
N VAL A 291 -6.78 -18.34 -14.17
CA VAL A 291 -8.06 -18.54 -13.48
C VAL A 291 -7.82 -18.51 -11.99
N SER A 292 -8.55 -17.64 -11.29
CA SER A 292 -8.61 -17.59 -9.82
C SER A 292 -9.94 -18.12 -9.31
N GLU A 293 -9.88 -19.00 -8.31
CA GLU A 293 -11.03 -19.49 -7.56
C GLU A 293 -10.85 -19.17 -6.07
N MET A 294 -11.83 -18.49 -5.46
CA MET A 294 -11.84 -18.15 -4.03
C MET A 294 -12.98 -18.92 -3.36
N GLY A 295 -12.66 -20.04 -2.72
CA GLY A 295 -13.59 -20.76 -1.86
C GLY A 295 -13.67 -20.12 -0.47
N ILE A 296 -14.87 -19.78 0.01
CA ILE A 296 -15.11 -19.25 1.35
C ILE A 296 -16.16 -20.13 2.03
N THR A 297 -15.83 -20.74 3.17
CA THR A 297 -16.72 -21.67 3.88
C THR A 297 -16.80 -21.40 5.38
N LEU A 298 -17.97 -21.72 5.94
CA LEU A 298 -18.26 -21.83 7.37
C LEU A 298 -18.75 -23.25 7.69
N ASP A 299 -18.33 -23.78 8.83
CA ASP A 299 -18.94 -24.94 9.49
C ASP A 299 -19.83 -24.49 10.67
N ASP A 300 -20.44 -25.42 11.40
CA ASP A 300 -21.29 -25.13 12.57
C ASP A 300 -20.53 -25.11 13.92
N GLU A 301 -19.30 -25.61 13.97
CA GLU A 301 -18.51 -25.76 15.19
C GLU A 301 -17.62 -24.54 15.50
N HIS A 302 -17.08 -23.86 14.49
CA HIS A 302 -15.99 -22.87 14.63
C HIS A 302 -16.38 -21.40 14.33
N ALA A 303 -15.67 -20.48 14.98
CA ALA A 303 -15.75 -19.03 14.82
C ALA A 303 -14.70 -18.45 13.85
N TYR A 304 -14.22 -19.25 12.90
CA TYR A 304 -13.47 -18.77 11.73
C TYR A 304 -14.31 -18.87 10.45
N PHE A 305 -13.90 -18.14 9.41
CA PHE A 305 -14.10 -18.61 8.04
C PHE A 305 -12.84 -19.29 7.51
N THR A 306 -13.02 -20.30 6.67
CA THR A 306 -11.92 -20.88 5.89
C THR A 306 -11.94 -20.27 4.50
N LEU A 307 -10.84 -19.63 4.12
CA LEU A 307 -10.56 -19.18 2.76
C LEU A 307 -9.71 -20.25 2.07
N SER A 308 -10.08 -20.63 0.84
CA SER A 308 -9.40 -21.64 0.03
C SER A 308 -9.12 -21.06 -1.37
N PRO A 309 -8.02 -20.28 -1.55
CA PRO A 309 -7.62 -19.76 -2.85
C PRO A 309 -7.06 -20.87 -3.75
N ARG A 310 -7.39 -20.84 -5.03
CA ARG A 310 -6.74 -21.65 -6.07
C ARG A 310 -6.45 -20.80 -7.30
N ILE A 311 -5.21 -20.82 -7.78
CA ILE A 311 -4.78 -20.17 -9.03
C ILE A 311 -4.40 -21.27 -10.01
N TYR A 312 -4.91 -21.22 -11.24
CA TYR A 312 -4.70 -22.20 -12.31
C TYR A 312 -4.26 -21.50 -13.60
N ASN A 313 -3.28 -22.06 -14.30
CA ASN A 313 -2.84 -21.61 -15.61
C ASN A 313 -3.44 -22.50 -16.72
N PRO A 314 -4.55 -22.09 -17.38
CA PRO A 314 -5.10 -22.77 -18.55
C PRO A 314 -4.35 -22.46 -19.86
N THR A 315 -3.34 -21.59 -19.82
CA THR A 315 -2.62 -21.15 -21.02
C THR A 315 -1.56 -22.17 -21.43
N GLN A 316 -1.11 -22.08 -22.69
CA GLN A 316 -0.10 -23.00 -23.21
C GLN A 316 1.35 -22.58 -22.88
N GLN A 317 1.59 -21.54 -22.07
CA GLN A 317 2.91 -21.03 -21.71
C GLN A 317 3.03 -20.89 -20.18
N PRO A 318 4.25 -20.93 -19.60
CA PRO A 318 4.45 -20.50 -18.22
C PRO A 318 4.01 -19.04 -18.06
N VAL A 319 3.41 -18.71 -16.92
CA VAL A 319 3.01 -17.36 -16.55
C VAL A 319 3.71 -16.99 -15.25
N ASP A 320 4.54 -15.95 -15.28
CA ASP A 320 5.03 -15.29 -14.09
C ASP A 320 3.96 -14.31 -13.59
N TYR A 321 3.65 -14.35 -12.29
CA TYR A 321 2.60 -13.56 -11.68
C TYR A 321 2.89 -13.28 -10.21
N LYS A 322 2.11 -12.35 -9.66
CA LYS A 322 2.02 -12.06 -8.23
C LYS A 322 0.60 -12.37 -7.80
N PHE A 323 0.45 -13.02 -6.63
CA PHE A 323 -0.83 -13.13 -5.96
C PHE A 323 -0.72 -12.62 -4.54
N TRP A 324 -1.61 -11.72 -4.17
CA TRP A 324 -1.80 -11.26 -2.81
C TRP A 324 -3.29 -11.15 -2.45
N LEU A 325 -3.65 -11.54 -1.25
CA LEU A 325 -4.87 -11.07 -0.59
C LEU A 325 -4.56 -9.83 0.26
N ASN A 326 -5.54 -8.97 0.43
CA ASN A 326 -5.49 -7.80 1.31
C ASN A 326 -6.77 -7.74 2.13
N GLY A 327 -6.68 -7.68 3.45
CA GLY A 327 -7.79 -7.36 4.34
C GLY A 327 -7.61 -5.98 4.96
N MET A 328 -8.56 -5.07 4.73
CA MET A 328 -8.63 -3.77 5.39
C MET A 328 -9.45 -3.89 6.68
N PHE A 329 -8.93 -3.39 7.79
CA PHE A 329 -9.52 -3.59 9.13
C PHE A 329 -9.82 -2.29 9.86
N GLY A 330 -10.98 -2.27 10.52
CA GLY A 330 -11.38 -1.28 11.52
C GLY A 330 -11.46 -1.84 12.94
N LEU A 331 -11.57 -3.17 13.08
CA LEU A 331 -11.73 -3.90 14.36
C LEU A 331 -12.80 -3.29 15.27
N GLY A 332 -13.99 -3.04 14.72
CA GLY A 332 -15.13 -2.46 15.43
C GLY A 332 -15.08 -0.93 15.59
N SER A 333 -14.17 -0.25 14.89
CA SER A 333 -14.11 1.21 14.79
C SER A 333 -13.92 1.64 13.33
N GLN A 334 -14.62 2.71 12.91
CA GLN A 334 -14.31 3.41 11.65
C GLN A 334 -13.15 4.43 11.83
N GLN A 335 -12.60 4.54 13.04
CA GLN A 335 -11.41 5.33 13.35
C GLN A 335 -10.39 4.46 14.12
N PRO A 336 -9.75 3.47 13.46
CA PRO A 336 -8.68 2.64 14.01
C PRO A 336 -7.36 3.43 14.07
N GLY A 337 -7.33 4.51 14.85
CA GLY A 337 -6.20 5.44 14.94
C GLY A 337 -5.35 5.35 16.21
N THR A 338 -5.82 4.65 17.26
CA THR A 338 -5.11 4.52 18.55
C THR A 338 -5.53 3.23 19.27
N GLY A 339 -4.64 2.72 20.12
CA GLY A 339 -4.80 1.46 20.86
C GLY A 339 -4.70 0.20 20.01
N ILE A 340 -3.90 0.19 18.92
CA ILE A 340 -3.79 -0.98 18.03
C ILE A 340 -2.41 -1.62 18.11
N ASP A 341 -2.38 -2.90 18.46
CA ASP A 341 -1.18 -3.75 18.39
C ASP A 341 -1.20 -4.58 17.09
N LEU A 342 -0.06 -4.66 16.41
CA LEU A 342 0.14 -5.30 15.12
C LEU A 342 1.05 -6.53 15.26
N VAL A 343 0.59 -7.70 14.82
CA VAL A 343 1.28 -8.99 14.96
C VAL A 343 1.72 -9.49 13.59
N LEU A 344 3.03 -9.53 13.37
CA LEU A 344 3.67 -9.88 12.10
C LEU A 344 4.71 -11.00 12.31
N PRO A 345 4.72 -12.07 11.50
CA PRO A 345 5.53 -13.29 11.72
C PRO A 345 6.99 -13.11 11.32
N GLY A 346 7.74 -12.33 12.09
CA GLY A 346 9.16 -12.07 11.86
C GLY A 346 9.83 -11.33 13.01
N LYS A 347 11.16 -11.19 12.90
CA LYS A 347 12.00 -10.37 13.82
C LYS A 347 12.67 -9.19 13.10
N GLN A 348 12.49 -9.13 11.79
CA GLN A 348 12.88 -8.03 10.93
C GLN A 348 11.80 -7.85 9.86
N VAL A 349 11.73 -6.66 9.30
CA VAL A 349 10.87 -6.33 8.16
C VAL A 349 11.65 -5.60 7.09
N THR A 350 11.21 -5.74 5.84
CA THR A 350 11.64 -4.88 4.73
C THR A 350 10.67 -3.71 4.63
N ILE A 351 11.17 -2.47 4.61
CA ILE A 351 10.35 -1.28 4.36
C ILE A 351 9.86 -1.34 2.91
N HIS A 352 8.54 -1.35 2.70
CA HIS A 352 7.94 -1.20 1.38
C HIS A 352 7.90 0.28 0.98
N SER A 353 7.26 1.09 1.82
CA SER A 353 7.00 2.50 1.56
C SER A 353 6.81 3.24 2.88
N THR A 354 7.27 4.48 2.98
CA THR A 354 7.00 5.36 4.14
C THR A 354 7.29 6.82 3.79
N SER A 355 6.74 7.75 4.57
CA SER A 355 7.20 9.15 4.62
C SER A 355 7.84 9.52 5.97
N ASP A 356 8.11 8.55 6.86
CA ASP A 356 8.86 8.80 8.10
C ASP A 356 10.37 8.82 7.83
N SER A 357 10.95 10.01 7.68
CA SER A 357 12.41 10.20 7.50
C SER A 357 13.30 9.71 8.65
N PHE A 358 12.72 9.21 9.75
CA PHE A 358 13.45 8.49 10.81
C PHE A 358 13.78 7.04 10.43
N LEU A 359 13.08 6.47 9.44
CA LEU A 359 13.18 5.06 9.05
C LEU A 359 14.25 4.79 7.98
N PRO A 360 14.67 3.52 7.83
CA PRO A 360 15.35 3.06 6.61
C PRO A 360 14.51 3.33 5.36
N GLY A 361 15.17 3.47 4.21
CA GLY A 361 14.49 3.67 2.92
C GLY A 361 13.76 2.43 2.43
N ALA A 362 12.96 2.56 1.37
CA ALA A 362 12.33 1.44 0.70
C ALA A 362 13.36 0.36 0.29
N GLY A 363 12.99 -0.91 0.41
CA GLY A 363 13.87 -2.07 0.19
C GLY A 363 14.89 -2.34 1.32
N GLN A 364 15.01 -1.47 2.33
CA GLN A 364 15.94 -1.66 3.44
C GLN A 364 15.31 -2.43 4.60
N LEU A 365 16.15 -3.10 5.40
CA LEU A 365 15.73 -3.87 6.57
C LEU A 365 15.60 -2.99 7.83
N MET A 366 14.60 -3.31 8.65
CA MET A 366 14.35 -2.75 9.97
C MET A 366 14.12 -3.89 10.98
N ASP A 367 14.67 -3.77 12.20
CA ASP A 367 14.37 -4.72 13.28
C ASP A 367 12.91 -4.58 13.74
N TRP A 368 12.25 -5.70 14.01
CA TRP A 368 10.82 -5.76 14.35
C TRP A 368 10.55 -6.50 15.68
N PRO A 369 9.64 -6.01 16.54
CA PRO A 369 8.83 -4.79 16.37
C PRO A 369 9.53 -3.50 16.83
N VAL A 370 10.63 -3.58 17.58
CA VAL A 370 11.30 -2.39 18.15
C VAL A 370 12.51 -1.99 17.30
N PHE A 371 12.44 -0.80 16.69
CA PHE A 371 13.56 -0.17 15.99
C PHE A 371 13.95 1.14 16.67
N ALA A 372 15.25 1.34 16.93
CA ALA A 372 15.80 2.55 17.54
C ALA A 372 15.11 3.03 18.84
N ASN A 373 14.59 2.10 19.66
CA ASN A 373 13.80 2.30 20.88
C ASN A 373 12.35 2.79 20.67
N ARG A 374 11.82 2.71 19.45
CA ARG A 374 10.41 2.93 19.11
C ARG A 374 9.78 1.60 18.72
N ASP A 375 8.62 1.30 19.30
CA ASP A 375 7.91 0.05 19.04
C ASP A 375 6.88 0.23 17.92
N PHE A 376 7.07 -0.46 16.80
CA PHE A 376 6.20 -0.38 15.63
C PHE A 376 5.08 -1.41 15.63
N SER A 377 5.03 -2.33 16.62
CA SER A 377 3.82 -3.15 16.81
C SER A 377 2.66 -2.28 17.29
N ALA A 378 2.90 -1.29 18.16
CA ALA A 378 1.89 -0.30 18.53
C ALA A 378 1.73 0.76 17.42
N TYR A 379 0.56 0.78 16.76
CA TYR A 379 0.23 1.72 15.69
C TYR A 379 0.27 3.19 16.14
N ASP A 380 -0.03 3.45 17.42
CA ASP A 380 0.06 4.76 18.09
C ASP A 380 1.46 5.41 18.00
N ASN A 381 2.51 4.62 17.72
CA ASN A 381 3.88 5.11 17.51
C ASN A 381 4.21 5.42 16.03
N TRP A 382 3.23 5.38 15.11
CA TRP A 382 3.44 5.62 13.69
C TRP A 382 3.20 7.09 13.35
N ASN A 383 4.28 7.87 13.16
CA ASN A 383 4.20 9.31 12.86
C ASN A 383 3.66 9.63 11.45
N LYS A 384 3.72 8.64 10.54
CA LYS A 384 3.50 8.74 9.10
C LYS A 384 2.96 7.41 8.57
N TYR A 385 2.47 7.39 7.32
CA TYR A 385 2.20 6.11 6.66
C TYR A 385 3.45 5.21 6.58
N LEU A 386 3.23 3.91 6.62
CA LEU A 386 4.28 2.89 6.54
C LEU A 386 3.69 1.58 5.98
N GLY A 387 4.41 0.97 5.04
CA GLY A 387 4.22 -0.39 4.57
C GLY A 387 5.45 -1.23 4.87
N VAL A 388 5.27 -2.46 5.37
CA VAL A 388 6.34 -3.37 5.77
C VAL A 388 6.04 -4.83 5.40
N PHE A 389 7.03 -5.56 4.88
CA PHE A 389 6.97 -7.02 4.66
C PHE A 389 7.74 -7.77 5.75
N ALA A 390 7.27 -8.94 6.18
CA ALA A 390 8.03 -9.86 7.02
C ALA A 390 9.31 -10.35 6.31
N ALA A 391 10.48 -10.06 6.88
CA ALA A 391 11.77 -10.36 6.27
C ALA A 391 12.47 -11.56 6.93
N PRO A 392 13.12 -12.45 6.14
CA PRO A 392 13.17 -12.49 4.67
C PRO A 392 11.89 -13.08 4.02
N THR A 393 10.97 -13.59 4.84
CA THR A 393 9.65 -14.15 4.49
C THR A 393 8.90 -14.33 5.83
N ALA A 394 7.59 -14.57 5.83
CA ALA A 394 6.88 -15.03 7.03
C ALA A 394 7.59 -16.24 7.67
N GLN A 395 7.80 -16.22 8.99
CA GLN A 395 8.55 -17.22 9.77
C GLN A 395 7.67 -18.11 10.68
N GLU A 396 6.39 -17.77 10.80
CA GLU A 396 5.39 -18.43 11.66
C GLU A 396 4.05 -18.46 10.89
N ASP A 397 3.19 -19.44 11.18
CA ASP A 397 1.91 -19.65 10.45
C ASP A 397 0.76 -18.69 10.84
N TYR A 398 1.06 -17.54 11.45
CA TYR A 398 0.03 -16.57 11.88
C TYR A 398 0.45 -15.09 11.77
N MET A 399 -0.54 -14.22 11.55
CA MET A 399 -0.42 -12.77 11.68
C MET A 399 -1.76 -12.17 12.13
N GLY A 400 -1.80 -10.89 12.49
CA GLY A 400 -3.05 -10.24 12.88
C GLY A 400 -2.88 -8.88 13.54
N ALA A 401 -3.92 -8.43 14.23
CA ALA A 401 -3.93 -7.18 14.97
C ALA A 401 -4.96 -7.21 16.11
N TYR A 402 -4.80 -6.36 17.13
CA TYR A 402 -5.73 -6.22 18.24
C TYR A 402 -5.99 -4.75 18.59
N ASN A 403 -7.24 -4.35 18.74
CA ASN A 403 -7.65 -3.00 19.13
C ASN A 403 -8.14 -2.99 20.58
N HIS A 404 -7.33 -2.40 21.47
CA HIS A 404 -7.60 -2.26 22.91
C HIS A 404 -8.73 -1.26 23.25
N GLN A 405 -9.19 -0.44 22.29
CA GLN A 405 -10.33 0.45 22.50
C GLN A 405 -11.68 -0.24 22.25
N THR A 406 -11.66 -1.29 21.43
CA THR A 406 -12.85 -2.09 21.09
C THR A 406 -12.82 -3.49 21.72
N ASP A 407 -11.74 -3.85 22.41
CA ASP A 407 -11.40 -5.19 22.92
C ASP A 407 -11.51 -6.29 21.85
N LEU A 408 -11.29 -5.94 20.58
CA LEU A 408 -11.47 -6.81 19.41
C LEU A 408 -10.21 -6.85 18.55
N GLY A 409 -9.81 -8.05 18.15
CA GLY A 409 -8.73 -8.30 17.20
C GLY A 409 -9.10 -9.31 16.12
N VAL A 410 -8.13 -9.56 15.25
CA VAL A 410 -8.20 -10.53 14.16
C VAL A 410 -6.93 -11.39 14.15
N ALA A 411 -7.07 -12.68 13.88
CA ALA A 411 -5.97 -13.56 13.50
C ALA A 411 -6.21 -14.18 12.12
N ARG A 412 -5.15 -14.18 11.31
CA ARG A 412 -5.00 -14.93 10.05
C ARG A 412 -4.06 -16.10 10.33
N ILE A 413 -4.52 -17.33 10.11
CA ILE A 413 -3.72 -18.55 10.19
C ILE A 413 -3.49 -19.06 8.76
N PHE A 414 -2.24 -19.25 8.35
CA PHE A 414 -1.86 -19.53 6.97
C PHE A 414 -0.57 -20.34 6.88
N PRO A 415 -0.39 -21.24 5.89
CA PRO A 415 0.79 -22.09 5.77
C PRO A 415 1.98 -21.31 5.21
N HIS A 416 2.82 -20.73 6.07
CA HIS A 416 4.01 -19.93 5.66
C HIS A 416 5.04 -20.77 4.89
N SER A 417 4.95 -22.10 4.97
CA SER A 417 5.71 -23.05 4.17
C SER A 417 5.47 -22.90 2.66
N LEU A 418 4.30 -22.41 2.24
CA LEU A 418 3.92 -22.09 0.86
C LEU A 418 3.70 -20.58 0.65
N VAL A 419 2.96 -19.94 1.55
CA VAL A 419 2.51 -18.54 1.43
C VAL A 419 3.55 -17.62 2.10
N LYS A 420 4.52 -17.13 1.34
CA LYS A 420 5.71 -16.42 1.87
C LYS A 420 5.44 -15.00 2.34
N GLY A 421 4.46 -14.35 1.74
CA GLY A 421 4.13 -12.95 1.95
C GLY A 421 3.29 -12.72 3.20
N ALA A 422 3.78 -11.81 4.05
CA ALA A 422 3.00 -11.16 5.09
C ALA A 422 3.40 -9.67 5.10
N LYS A 423 2.49 -8.78 4.68
CA LYS A 423 2.69 -7.32 4.71
C LYS A 423 1.68 -6.66 5.65
N ILE A 424 2.10 -5.60 6.31
CA ILE A 424 1.19 -4.65 6.96
C ILE A 424 1.37 -3.30 6.29
N PHE A 425 0.27 -2.60 6.01
CA PHE A 425 0.29 -1.19 5.65
C PHE A 425 -0.67 -0.41 6.54
N GLY A 426 -0.23 0.78 6.95
CA GLY A 426 -1.02 1.72 7.72
C GLY A 426 -0.97 3.09 7.03
N PRO A 427 -2.11 3.68 6.66
CA PRO A 427 -2.14 4.97 5.97
C PRO A 427 -1.72 6.14 6.87
N GLY A 428 -1.61 5.96 8.19
CA GLY A 428 -1.02 6.92 9.12
C GLY A 428 -1.59 8.34 8.97
N ASP A 429 -0.75 9.27 8.50
CA ASP A 429 -1.07 10.69 8.31
C ASP A 429 -1.64 11.04 6.93
N LEU A 430 -1.83 10.07 6.03
CA LEU A 430 -2.47 10.32 4.72
C LEU A 430 -3.88 10.89 4.90
N ASN A 431 -4.28 11.75 3.96
CA ASN A 431 -5.60 12.37 3.97
C ASN A 431 -6.68 11.32 3.66
N SER A 432 -7.64 11.15 4.57
CA SER A 432 -8.76 10.22 4.44
C SER A 432 -9.66 10.56 3.26
N ALA A 433 -9.68 11.82 2.82
CA ALA A 433 -10.34 12.25 1.59
C ALA A 433 -9.75 11.62 0.30
N LEU A 434 -8.64 10.86 0.36
CA LEU A 434 -8.18 10.05 -0.77
C LEU A 434 -9.12 8.86 -1.04
N TRP A 435 -9.61 8.18 0.02
CA TRP A 435 -10.37 6.92 -0.10
C TRP A 435 -11.84 7.00 0.37
N THR A 436 -12.21 7.96 1.23
CA THR A 436 -13.58 8.12 1.75
C THR A 436 -14.10 9.56 1.66
N THR A 437 -15.25 9.82 2.26
CA THR A 437 -15.93 11.11 2.43
C THR A 437 -16.33 11.42 3.88
N ASP A 438 -16.15 10.49 4.84
CA ASP A 438 -16.53 10.64 6.26
C ASP A 438 -15.32 10.66 7.23
N ASP A 439 -14.12 10.85 6.68
CA ASP A 439 -12.83 10.77 7.37
C ASP A 439 -12.45 9.42 8.01
N SER A 440 -13.24 8.36 7.80
CA SER A 440 -12.92 7.02 8.32
C SER A 440 -11.61 6.44 7.80
N ARG A 441 -11.01 5.55 8.61
CA ARG A 441 -9.64 5.03 8.43
C ARG A 441 -9.59 3.52 8.59
N TYR A 442 -8.49 2.93 8.16
CA TYR A 442 -8.21 1.50 8.22
C TYR A 442 -6.72 1.23 8.39
N PHE A 443 -6.37 -0.02 8.61
CA PHE A 443 -5.04 -0.58 8.35
C PHE A 443 -5.19 -1.88 7.56
N GLU A 444 -4.11 -2.38 6.96
CA GLU A 444 -4.13 -3.49 6.03
C GLU A 444 -3.29 -4.67 6.52
N LEU A 445 -3.83 -5.89 6.38
CA LEU A 445 -3.11 -7.15 6.55
C LEU A 445 -3.09 -7.89 5.20
N TRP A 446 -1.90 -7.96 4.60
CA TRP A 446 -1.67 -8.55 3.29
C TRP A 446 -1.03 -9.94 3.41
N GLY A 447 -1.39 -10.86 2.51
CA GLY A 447 -0.85 -12.21 2.44
C GLY A 447 -0.55 -12.63 1.01
N GLY A 448 0.63 -13.19 0.72
CA GLY A 448 1.06 -13.45 -0.66
C GLY A 448 1.83 -14.75 -0.86
N LEU A 449 1.85 -15.25 -2.09
CA LEU A 449 2.66 -16.43 -2.44
C LEU A 449 4.16 -16.12 -2.41
N ALA A 450 4.54 -14.94 -2.89
CA ALA A 450 5.92 -14.44 -2.90
C ALA A 450 6.24 -13.62 -1.63
N PRO A 451 7.52 -13.46 -1.21
CA PRO A 451 7.87 -12.75 0.03
C PRO A 451 7.50 -11.26 0.05
N THR A 452 7.74 -10.55 -1.05
CA THR A 452 7.46 -9.10 -1.21
C THR A 452 6.78 -8.79 -2.55
N PHE A 453 6.38 -7.54 -2.77
CA PHE A 453 5.81 -7.09 -4.06
C PHE A 453 6.85 -7.04 -5.20
N ALA A 454 8.15 -7.08 -4.89
CA ALA A 454 9.21 -7.18 -5.90
C ALA A 454 9.47 -8.63 -6.37
N ASP A 455 8.93 -9.62 -5.66
CA ASP A 455 9.07 -11.04 -5.97
C ASP A 455 7.89 -11.56 -6.79
N GLU A 456 8.16 -12.49 -7.70
CA GLU A 456 7.17 -13.15 -8.58
C GLU A 456 7.20 -14.67 -8.39
N VAL A 457 6.14 -15.34 -8.83
CA VAL A 457 6.03 -16.80 -8.86
C VAL A 457 5.60 -17.27 -10.25
N THR A 458 6.24 -18.30 -10.78
CA THR A 458 5.89 -18.90 -12.08
C THR A 458 4.83 -20.00 -11.90
N LEU A 459 3.81 -20.04 -12.77
CA LEU A 459 2.90 -21.18 -12.91
C LEU A 459 3.03 -21.79 -14.31
N GLU A 460 3.45 -23.05 -14.39
CA GLU A 460 3.59 -23.81 -15.63
C GLU A 460 2.24 -24.07 -16.35
N PRO A 461 2.22 -24.38 -17.66
CA PRO A 461 1.00 -24.78 -18.37
C PRO A 461 0.26 -25.92 -17.69
N ASP A 462 -1.07 -25.81 -17.60
CA ASP A 462 -1.97 -26.73 -16.89
C ASP A 462 -1.69 -26.93 -15.37
N ALA A 463 -0.75 -26.20 -14.79
CA ALA A 463 -0.45 -26.25 -13.36
C ALA A 463 -1.40 -25.36 -12.54
N TRP A 464 -1.59 -25.72 -11.27
CA TRP A 464 -2.33 -24.92 -10.30
C TRP A 464 -1.67 -24.98 -8.92
N VAL A 465 -1.92 -23.94 -8.12
CA VAL A 465 -1.57 -23.87 -6.69
C VAL A 465 -2.84 -23.63 -5.87
N THR A 466 -2.94 -24.25 -4.70
CA THR A 466 -4.01 -23.99 -3.73
C THR A 466 -3.47 -24.07 -2.31
N TRP A 467 -4.14 -23.39 -1.39
CA TRP A 467 -3.89 -23.49 0.05
C TRP A 467 -5.18 -23.22 0.80
N GLN A 468 -5.12 -23.25 2.13
CA GLN A 468 -6.21 -22.83 2.99
C GLN A 468 -5.69 -21.87 4.05
N GLU A 469 -6.52 -20.90 4.42
CA GLU A 469 -6.29 -19.97 5.51
C GLU A 469 -7.53 -19.89 6.39
N LYS A 470 -7.35 -19.74 7.70
CA LYS A 470 -8.44 -19.57 8.66
C LYS A 470 -8.36 -18.19 9.29
N TRP A 471 -9.49 -17.49 9.32
CA TRP A 471 -9.59 -16.13 9.83
C TRP A 471 -10.64 -16.06 10.93
N TYR A 472 -10.25 -15.68 12.15
CA TYR A 472 -11.16 -15.53 13.29
C TYR A 472 -11.00 -14.20 14.04
N ALA A 473 -12.05 -13.83 14.76
CA ALA A 473 -12.07 -12.70 15.67
C ALA A 473 -11.49 -13.08 17.05
N ILE A 474 -10.75 -12.16 17.66
CA ILE A 474 -10.21 -12.30 19.03
C ILE A 474 -10.90 -11.28 19.92
N GLY A 475 -11.87 -11.72 20.72
CA GLY A 475 -12.51 -10.89 21.74
C GLY A 475 -11.78 -10.91 23.08
N ASP A 476 -11.82 -9.80 23.83
CA ASP A 476 -11.55 -9.70 25.27
C ASP A 476 -10.27 -10.43 25.77
N MET A 477 -9.14 -10.23 25.06
CA MET A 477 -7.83 -10.77 25.46
C MET A 477 -6.77 -9.72 25.83
N GLY A 478 -6.96 -8.44 25.41
CA GLY A 478 -5.97 -7.37 25.67
C GLY A 478 -4.66 -7.59 24.92
N GLY A 479 -4.75 -7.84 23.61
CA GLY A 479 -3.65 -8.29 22.77
C GLY A 479 -3.59 -9.82 22.64
N PHE A 480 -2.71 -10.30 21.76
CA PHE A 480 -2.30 -11.70 21.67
C PHE A 480 -0.85 -11.79 21.22
N SER A 481 -0.19 -12.93 21.46
CA SER A 481 1.23 -13.16 21.12
C SER A 481 1.49 -14.55 20.51
N PHE A 482 0.43 -15.33 20.32
CA PHE A 482 0.41 -16.58 19.56
C PHE A 482 -1.01 -16.82 19.06
N ALA A 483 -1.15 -17.37 17.85
CA ALA A 483 -2.43 -17.83 17.32
C ALA A 483 -2.22 -19.09 16.45
N ASN A 484 -3.12 -20.06 16.57
CA ASN A 484 -3.32 -21.13 15.59
C ASN A 484 -4.83 -21.31 15.34
N ASP A 485 -5.23 -22.37 14.64
CA ASP A 485 -6.64 -22.58 14.28
C ASP A 485 -7.52 -23.17 15.40
N GLU A 486 -6.96 -23.57 16.53
CA GLU A 486 -7.70 -24.00 17.72
C GLU A 486 -7.81 -22.88 18.78
N ALA A 487 -6.79 -22.04 18.96
CA ALA A 487 -6.82 -20.93 19.92
C ALA A 487 -5.80 -19.79 19.67
N ALA A 488 -6.11 -18.62 20.21
CA ALA A 488 -5.17 -17.52 20.44
C ALA A 488 -4.73 -17.47 21.92
N LEU A 489 -3.49 -17.06 22.17
CA LEU A 489 -2.90 -16.91 23.50
C LEU A 489 -2.23 -15.54 23.68
N ASN A 490 -2.32 -14.97 24.88
CA ASN A 490 -1.63 -13.74 25.29
C ASN A 490 -0.83 -13.99 26.56
N LEU A 491 0.38 -13.41 26.67
CA LEU A 491 1.19 -13.43 27.89
C LEU A 491 1.98 -12.12 28.02
N GLY A 492 1.63 -11.30 29.02
CA GLY A 492 2.30 -10.03 29.32
C GLY A 492 2.95 -10.05 30.71
N VAL A 493 4.23 -9.70 30.83
CA VAL A 493 4.95 -9.71 32.11
C VAL A 493 5.14 -8.28 32.62
N THR A 494 4.68 -8.02 33.84
CA THR A 494 4.89 -6.76 34.57
C THR A 494 5.86 -6.95 35.74
N SER A 495 6.27 -5.87 36.39
CA SER A 495 7.11 -5.91 37.60
C SER A 495 6.48 -6.63 38.82
N SER A 496 5.17 -6.90 38.79
CA SER A 496 4.40 -7.48 39.91
C SER A 496 3.55 -8.70 39.55
N SER A 497 3.26 -8.93 38.28
CA SER A 497 2.40 -10.02 37.82
C SER A 497 2.67 -10.44 36.38
N VAL A 498 2.38 -11.71 36.07
CA VAL A 498 2.15 -12.17 34.70
C VAL A 498 0.65 -12.07 34.42
N GLN A 499 0.29 -11.40 33.34
CA GLN A 499 -1.05 -11.39 32.75
C GLN A 499 -1.11 -12.49 31.69
N VAL A 500 -2.20 -13.23 31.62
CA VAL A 500 -2.44 -14.28 30.61
C VAL A 500 -3.84 -14.14 30.02
N ALA A 501 -4.00 -14.49 28.75
CA ALA A 501 -5.33 -14.69 28.17
C ALA A 501 -5.35 -15.84 27.16
N ALA A 502 -6.54 -16.39 26.93
CA ALA A 502 -6.80 -17.44 25.94
C ALA A 502 -8.22 -17.31 25.37
N ALA A 503 -8.36 -17.47 24.06
CA ALA A 503 -9.65 -17.60 23.37
C ALA A 503 -9.57 -18.80 22.41
N SER A 504 -10.63 -19.63 22.37
CA SER A 504 -10.70 -20.80 21.49
C SER A 504 -11.61 -20.53 20.29
N THR A 505 -11.29 -21.14 19.14
CA THR A 505 -12.08 -20.99 17.90
C THR A 505 -13.37 -21.81 17.92
N HIS A 506 -13.48 -22.79 18.82
CA HIS A 506 -14.68 -23.60 19.07
C HIS A 506 -14.88 -23.80 20.59
N PRO A 507 -16.00 -24.39 21.06
CA PRO A 507 -16.19 -24.70 22.47
C PRO A 507 -15.19 -25.76 22.99
N MET A 508 -14.46 -25.44 24.06
CA MET A 508 -13.48 -26.31 24.71
C MET A 508 -13.82 -26.50 26.20
N ASN A 509 -14.63 -27.52 26.50
CA ASN A 509 -14.99 -27.89 27.87
C ASN A 509 -13.80 -28.52 28.62
N ASN A 510 -13.77 -28.36 29.94
CA ASN A 510 -12.78 -28.98 30.86
C ASN A 510 -11.30 -28.69 30.54
N SER A 511 -11.03 -27.72 29.66
CA SER A 511 -9.70 -27.33 29.19
C SER A 511 -8.83 -26.79 30.33
N GLN A 512 -7.51 -26.80 30.15
CA GLN A 512 -6.56 -26.38 31.17
C GLN A 512 -5.58 -25.36 30.60
N LEU A 513 -5.57 -24.14 31.13
CA LEU A 513 -4.52 -23.16 30.84
C LEU A 513 -3.41 -23.29 31.89
N VAL A 514 -2.16 -23.44 31.45
CA VAL A 514 -1.00 -23.72 32.31
C VAL A 514 0.06 -22.66 32.10
N LEU A 515 0.38 -21.89 33.15
CA LEU A 515 1.48 -20.94 33.16
C LEU A 515 2.76 -21.65 33.62
N TRP A 516 3.81 -21.50 32.84
CA TRP A 516 5.13 -22.08 33.07
C TRP A 516 6.16 -21.00 33.40
N GLN A 517 7.04 -21.30 34.35
CA GLN A 517 8.24 -20.52 34.65
C GLN A 517 9.45 -21.46 34.58
N ASP A 518 10.45 -21.16 33.75
CA ASP A 518 11.64 -22.00 33.54
C ASP A 518 11.30 -23.48 33.23
N GLY A 519 10.19 -23.72 32.52
CA GLY A 519 9.67 -25.06 32.22
C GLY A 519 9.05 -25.85 33.39
N GLN A 520 8.82 -25.20 34.55
CA GLN A 520 8.06 -25.72 35.69
C GLN A 520 6.66 -25.09 35.74
N GLU A 521 5.66 -25.85 36.19
CA GLU A 521 4.28 -25.35 36.34
C GLU A 521 4.19 -24.35 37.51
N ALA A 522 3.87 -23.10 37.21
CA ALA A 522 3.72 -22.03 38.21
C ALA A 522 2.27 -21.93 38.74
N ILE A 523 1.30 -22.12 37.84
CA ILE A 523 -0.14 -22.21 38.14
C ILE A 523 -0.89 -22.83 36.95
N ARG A 524 -2.04 -23.44 37.24
CA ARG A 524 -2.98 -24.01 36.26
C ARG A 524 -4.40 -23.55 36.57
N TRP A 525 -5.13 -23.17 35.53
CA TRP A 525 -6.55 -22.81 35.60
C TRP A 525 -7.39 -23.86 34.84
N PRO A 526 -8.36 -24.52 35.50
CA PRO A 526 -9.37 -25.30 34.80
C PRO A 526 -10.41 -24.33 34.20
N LEU A 527 -10.73 -24.51 32.92
CA LEU A 527 -11.57 -23.61 32.13
C LEU A 527 -12.65 -24.38 31.36
N SER A 528 -13.67 -23.65 30.92
CA SER A 528 -14.46 -23.98 29.74
C SER A 528 -14.46 -22.74 28.85
N LEU A 529 -13.81 -22.82 27.70
CA LEU A 529 -13.74 -21.72 26.73
C LEU A 529 -14.81 -21.91 25.64
N SER A 530 -15.20 -20.81 25.01
CA SER A 530 -15.88 -20.78 23.71
C SER A 530 -15.55 -19.45 23.02
N PRO A 531 -15.87 -19.27 21.73
CA PRO A 531 -15.63 -18.00 21.03
C PRO A 531 -16.29 -16.80 21.71
N GLU A 532 -17.48 -17.00 22.31
CA GLU A 532 -18.18 -15.97 23.07
C GLU A 532 -17.67 -15.81 24.52
N ARG A 533 -16.67 -16.61 24.92
CA ARG A 533 -16.18 -16.78 26.30
C ARG A 533 -14.66 -16.98 26.37
N PRO A 534 -13.86 -15.95 26.01
CA PRO A 534 -12.43 -15.93 26.29
C PRO A 534 -12.14 -15.88 27.80
N PHE A 535 -10.90 -16.14 28.18
CA PHE A 535 -10.40 -16.03 29.55
C PHE A 535 -9.27 -15.01 29.63
N ARG A 536 -9.34 -14.07 30.57
CA ARG A 536 -8.17 -13.34 31.09
C ARG A 536 -7.88 -13.76 32.54
N GLY A 537 -6.61 -13.87 32.89
CA GLY A 537 -6.14 -14.22 34.23
C GLY A 537 -4.84 -13.52 34.60
N SER A 538 -4.48 -13.57 35.89
CA SER A 538 -3.19 -13.04 36.36
C SER A 538 -2.57 -13.89 37.45
N TYR A 539 -1.23 -13.90 37.48
CA TYR A 539 -0.41 -14.56 38.48
C TYR A 539 0.51 -13.51 39.13
N THR A 540 0.41 -13.33 40.45
CA THR A 540 1.24 -12.35 41.19
C THR A 540 2.63 -12.92 41.46
N LEU A 541 3.68 -12.18 41.11
CA LEU A 541 5.08 -12.64 41.17
C LEU A 541 5.61 -12.73 42.62
N PRO A 542 6.03 -13.91 43.10
CA PRO A 542 6.65 -14.04 44.42
C PRO A 542 8.08 -13.45 44.44
N ASN A 543 8.19 -12.19 44.86
CA ASN A 543 9.46 -11.46 45.05
C ASN A 543 10.42 -11.48 43.85
N ASN A 544 10.18 -10.61 42.87
CA ASN A 544 11.15 -10.23 41.83
C ASN A 544 11.66 -11.42 40.99
N THR A 545 10.79 -12.42 40.80
CA THR A 545 11.02 -13.69 40.11
C THR A 545 11.15 -13.46 38.59
N ALA A 546 12.38 -13.40 38.10
CA ALA A 546 12.69 -13.28 36.69
C ALA A 546 13.06 -14.65 36.09
N GLY A 547 12.51 -14.96 34.92
CA GLY A 547 12.80 -16.15 34.12
C GLY A 547 11.97 -16.11 32.83
N PRO A 548 12.33 -16.85 31.77
CA PRO A 548 11.43 -17.11 30.64
C PRO A 548 10.12 -17.75 31.11
N TRP A 549 9.01 -17.17 30.66
CA TRP A 549 7.66 -17.69 30.87
C TRP A 549 7.19 -18.47 29.64
N GLY A 550 6.17 -19.30 29.84
CA GLY A 550 5.42 -19.94 28.77
C GLY A 550 3.98 -20.22 29.17
N LEU A 551 3.12 -20.47 28.19
CA LEU A 551 1.70 -20.72 28.36
C LEU A 551 1.30 -21.92 27.48
N SER A 552 0.62 -22.91 28.06
CA SER A 552 0.00 -24.03 27.33
C SER A 552 -1.51 -24.00 27.53
N LEU A 553 -2.29 -24.13 26.46
CA LEU A 553 -3.69 -24.55 26.54
C LEU A 553 -3.77 -26.04 26.24
N LEU A 554 -4.42 -26.80 27.12
CA LEU A 554 -4.69 -28.22 26.95
C LEU A 554 -6.20 -28.47 26.79
N ASP A 555 -6.58 -29.40 25.93
CA ASP A 555 -7.97 -29.86 25.80
C ASP A 555 -8.39 -30.84 26.92
N GLU A 556 -9.64 -31.32 26.87
CA GLU A 556 -10.20 -32.27 27.84
C GLU A 556 -9.49 -33.63 27.90
N THR A 557 -8.69 -33.98 26.89
CA THR A 557 -7.85 -35.20 26.88
C THR A 557 -6.47 -34.95 27.49
N GLY A 558 -6.09 -33.68 27.68
CA GLY A 558 -4.75 -33.24 28.10
C GLY A 558 -3.76 -33.05 26.94
N ARG A 559 -4.21 -33.07 25.68
CA ARG A 559 -3.38 -32.70 24.51
C ARG A 559 -3.12 -31.20 24.55
N GLU A 560 -1.87 -30.78 24.32
CA GLU A 560 -1.50 -29.37 24.12
C GLU A 560 -2.00 -28.91 22.75
N VAL A 561 -2.91 -27.93 22.73
CA VAL A 561 -3.58 -27.42 21.51
C VAL A 561 -3.04 -26.06 21.05
N ALA A 562 -2.56 -25.25 21.98
CA ALA A 562 -1.91 -23.97 21.72
C ALA A 562 -0.80 -23.73 22.73
N LYS A 563 0.29 -23.08 22.29
CA LYS A 563 1.51 -22.91 23.09
C LYS A 563 2.26 -21.62 22.76
N LEU A 564 2.70 -20.93 23.79
CA LEU A 564 3.51 -19.72 23.73
C LEU A 564 4.71 -19.84 24.68
N GLY A 565 5.90 -19.38 24.26
CA GLY A 565 7.08 -19.28 25.12
C GLY A 565 7.66 -20.62 25.62
N GLN A 566 8.35 -20.58 26.76
CA GLN A 566 9.04 -21.76 27.33
C GLN A 566 8.11 -22.59 28.23
N THR A 567 7.43 -23.56 27.63
CA THR A 567 6.69 -24.60 28.36
C THR A 567 7.56 -25.84 28.58
N GLN A 568 7.12 -26.78 29.41
CA GLN A 568 7.84 -28.04 29.62
C GLN A 568 8.06 -28.78 28.28
N ALA A 569 9.27 -29.32 28.07
CA ALA A 569 9.54 -30.19 26.92
C ALA A 569 8.61 -31.40 26.99
N ALA A 570 7.77 -31.58 25.97
CA ALA A 570 6.68 -32.54 25.99
C ALA A 570 7.18 -33.95 26.35
N THR A 571 6.89 -34.39 27.58
CA THR A 571 7.07 -35.78 27.95
C THR A 571 6.13 -36.59 27.07
N THR A 572 6.68 -37.35 26.13
CA THR A 572 5.90 -38.31 25.33
C THR A 572 5.19 -39.24 26.30
N ALA A 573 3.90 -38.97 26.52
CA ALA A 573 3.06 -39.82 27.34
C ALA A 573 3.08 -41.20 26.71
N ASN A 574 3.66 -42.18 27.40
CA ASN A 574 3.53 -43.58 27.00
C ASN A 574 2.06 -43.95 27.17
N VAL A 575 1.27 -43.73 26.12
CA VAL A 575 -0.13 -44.15 26.04
C VAL A 575 -0.13 -45.66 26.19
N SER A 576 -0.40 -46.10 27.42
CA SER A 576 -0.57 -47.51 27.73
C SER A 576 -1.71 -48.03 26.88
N THR A 577 -1.40 -48.93 25.94
CA THR A 577 -2.36 -49.54 25.01
C THR A 577 -3.27 -50.53 25.72
N ALA A 578 -4.13 -50.00 26.60
CA ALA A 578 -5.25 -50.71 27.19
C ALA A 578 -6.21 -51.13 26.07
N ALA A 579 -6.40 -52.43 25.90
CA ALA A 579 -6.96 -52.99 24.67
C ALA A 579 -8.48 -52.78 24.53
N ILE A 580 -8.91 -52.54 23.29
CA ILE A 580 -10.31 -52.65 22.87
C ILE A 580 -10.75 -54.12 23.01
N PRO A 581 -11.89 -54.44 23.66
CA PRO A 581 -12.40 -55.80 23.73
C PRO A 581 -12.93 -56.27 22.36
N ALA A 582 -12.30 -57.29 21.78
CA ALA A 582 -12.70 -57.86 20.50
C ALA A 582 -13.61 -59.10 20.65
N ALA A 583 -14.48 -59.31 19.66
CA ALA A 583 -15.19 -60.56 19.41
C ALA A 583 -15.19 -60.81 17.88
N PHE A 584 -15.07 -62.02 17.34
CA PHE A 584 -15.28 -63.36 17.90
C PHE A 584 -14.21 -64.40 17.45
N SER A 585 -14.19 -65.55 18.15
CA SER A 585 -13.70 -66.88 17.72
C SER A 585 -12.21 -67.29 17.92
N GLN A 586 -12.04 -68.57 18.27
CA GLN A 586 -10.82 -69.34 18.63
C GLN A 586 -10.51 -70.40 17.52
N PRO A 587 -9.51 -71.34 17.61
CA PRO A 587 -8.46 -71.63 18.64
C PRO A 587 -6.99 -71.56 18.09
N VAL A 588 -5.89 -71.31 18.86
CA VAL A 588 -5.18 -72.10 19.92
C VAL A 588 -4.48 -73.39 19.38
N PRO A 589 -3.19 -73.74 19.71
CA PRO A 589 -2.21 -73.19 20.68
C PRO A 589 -0.74 -72.90 20.21
N THR A 590 -0.04 -72.12 21.06
CA THR A 590 1.38 -72.15 21.57
C THR A 590 2.27 -73.42 21.39
N PRO A 591 3.63 -73.41 21.63
CA PRO A 591 4.49 -72.37 22.27
C PRO A 591 5.96 -72.10 21.75
N THR A 592 6.47 -70.90 22.09
CA THR A 592 7.80 -70.52 22.68
C THR A 592 9.15 -71.21 22.33
N ALA A 593 10.16 -70.42 21.90
CA ALA A 593 11.56 -70.32 22.45
C ALA A 593 12.54 -69.55 21.50
N THR A 594 13.74 -69.03 21.84
CA THR A 594 14.31 -68.36 23.06
C THR A 594 15.69 -67.71 22.70
N ALA A 595 15.93 -66.46 23.13
CA ALA A 595 17.22 -65.76 23.40
C ALA A 595 18.37 -65.56 22.35
N GLN A 596 18.77 -64.29 22.22
CA GLN A 596 20.14 -63.70 22.25
C GLN A 596 21.22 -63.89 21.15
N ASN A 597 21.72 -62.73 20.68
CA ASN A 597 23.12 -62.33 20.40
C ASN A 597 23.98 -63.20 19.44
N THR A 598 24.48 -62.68 18.32
CA THR A 598 25.67 -61.79 18.29
C THR A 598 25.99 -61.19 16.90
N ASN A 599 26.89 -60.20 16.89
CA ASN A 599 27.42 -59.34 15.81
C ASN A 599 27.71 -59.90 14.39
N SER A 600 27.79 -58.93 13.47
CA SER A 600 28.60 -58.85 12.22
C SER A 600 28.01 -59.37 10.90
N LEU A 601 27.99 -58.47 9.90
CA LEU A 601 27.81 -58.76 8.47
C LEU A 601 29.15 -58.54 7.74
N PRO A 602 29.32 -59.17 6.56
CA PRO A 602 29.79 -58.40 5.41
C PRO A 602 28.95 -58.63 4.12
N THR A 603 28.71 -57.53 3.41
CA THR A 603 28.51 -57.31 1.94
C THR A 603 27.74 -58.35 1.07
N PRO A 604 26.68 -57.94 0.33
CA PRO A 604 25.85 -58.82 -0.51
C PRO A 604 26.20 -58.82 -2.02
N THR A 605 25.64 -59.80 -2.77
CA THR A 605 25.73 -59.90 -4.25
C THR A 605 24.42 -60.39 -4.91
N VAL A 606 23.61 -59.43 -5.41
CA VAL A 606 23.01 -59.38 -6.78
C VAL A 606 21.98 -60.46 -7.26
N ILE A 607 20.69 -60.04 -7.32
CA ILE A 607 19.67 -60.24 -8.41
C ILE A 607 19.01 -61.65 -8.60
N PRO A 608 17.75 -61.81 -9.14
CA PRO A 608 16.68 -60.84 -9.53
C PRO A 608 15.29 -61.04 -8.86
N GLN A 609 14.37 -60.07 -9.01
CA GLN A 609 12.92 -60.31 -9.13
C GLN A 609 12.24 -59.32 -10.11
N ASN A 610 11.24 -59.82 -10.84
CA ASN A 610 10.13 -59.04 -11.45
C ASN A 610 8.87 -59.31 -10.58
N SER A 611 7.77 -58.54 -10.56
CA SER A 611 7.32 -57.38 -11.35
C SER A 611 6.30 -56.54 -10.55
N ASP A 612 6.39 -55.21 -10.68
CA ASP A 612 5.34 -54.17 -10.87
C ASP A 612 3.91 -54.28 -10.26
N PRO A 613 3.21 -53.16 -9.96
CA PRO A 613 3.69 -51.79 -9.70
C PRO A 613 3.00 -51.06 -8.51
N LEU A 614 3.57 -49.92 -8.10
CA LEU A 614 2.90 -48.86 -7.32
C LEU A 614 3.31 -47.47 -7.90
N PRO A 615 2.53 -46.39 -7.67
CA PRO A 615 2.69 -45.11 -8.38
C PRO A 615 3.94 -44.30 -7.92
N PRO A 616 4.40 -43.32 -8.73
CA PRO A 616 5.68 -42.66 -8.52
C PRO A 616 5.65 -41.53 -7.48
N GLU A 617 6.63 -41.55 -6.58
CA GLU A 617 7.10 -40.35 -5.86
C GLU A 617 8.14 -39.61 -6.72
N LEU A 618 8.07 -38.27 -6.79
CA LEU A 618 9.07 -37.45 -7.48
C LEU A 618 10.20 -37.04 -6.53
N PHE A 619 11.36 -37.68 -6.69
CA PHE A 619 12.58 -37.33 -5.94
C PHE A 619 13.33 -36.16 -6.59
N VAL A 620 13.38 -35.02 -5.90
CA VAL A 620 14.27 -33.89 -6.26
C VAL A 620 15.73 -34.33 -6.11
N THR A 621 16.49 -34.26 -7.21
CA THR A 621 17.91 -34.67 -7.22
C THR A 621 18.83 -33.45 -7.16
N THR A 622 19.48 -33.24 -6.01
CA THR A 622 20.45 -32.15 -5.83
C THR A 622 21.80 -32.48 -6.45
N VAL A 623 22.12 -31.86 -7.59
CA VAL A 623 23.45 -31.94 -8.22
C VAL A 623 24.33 -30.81 -7.70
N SER A 624 25.30 -31.13 -6.83
CA SER A 624 26.32 -30.18 -6.41
C SER A 624 27.37 -29.99 -7.50
N ILE A 625 27.53 -28.76 -8.00
CA ILE A 625 28.59 -28.38 -8.94
C ILE A 625 29.47 -27.32 -8.26
N GLN A 626 30.74 -27.65 -8.04
CA GLN A 626 31.69 -26.74 -7.40
C GLN A 626 32.19 -25.68 -8.41
N PRO A 627 32.18 -24.38 -8.07
CA PRO A 627 32.63 -23.34 -9.00
C PRO A 627 34.14 -23.40 -9.25
N THR A 628 34.51 -23.31 -10.53
CA THR A 628 35.89 -23.07 -10.98
C THR A 628 36.05 -21.57 -11.24
N PRO A 629 37.16 -20.91 -10.85
CA PRO A 629 37.33 -19.48 -11.07
C PRO A 629 37.41 -19.16 -12.56
N ALA A 630 36.36 -18.53 -13.09
CA ALA A 630 36.38 -17.94 -14.43
C ALA A 630 37.34 -16.75 -14.46
N GLY A 631 38.13 -16.62 -15.53
CA GLY A 631 38.97 -15.44 -15.75
C GLY A 631 38.13 -14.21 -16.08
N THR A 632 38.66 -13.02 -15.75
CA THR A 632 38.02 -11.74 -16.07
C THR A 632 37.69 -11.65 -17.57
N PRO A 633 36.42 -11.45 -17.96
CA PRO A 633 36.07 -11.27 -19.36
C PRO A 633 36.58 -9.94 -19.87
N THR A 634 37.20 -9.93 -21.05
CA THR A 634 37.38 -8.71 -21.85
C THR A 634 36.00 -8.17 -22.25
N PRO A 635 35.71 -6.87 -22.12
CA PRO A 635 34.41 -6.33 -22.50
C PRO A 635 34.14 -6.54 -24.00
N THR A 636 32.99 -7.11 -24.32
CA THR A 636 32.44 -7.14 -25.67
C THR A 636 31.79 -5.78 -25.95
N PRO A 637 32.05 -5.12 -27.10
CA PRO A 637 31.34 -3.89 -27.46
C PRO A 637 29.83 -4.11 -27.52
N GLY A 638 29.06 -3.16 -26.97
CA GLY A 638 27.61 -3.20 -26.98
C GLY A 638 27.03 -3.12 -28.40
N LYS A 639 25.85 -3.71 -28.57
CA LYS A 639 25.07 -3.62 -29.81
C LYS A 639 24.75 -2.16 -30.11
N ALA A 640 24.97 -1.69 -31.34
CA ALA A 640 24.62 -0.33 -31.75
C ALA A 640 23.10 -0.09 -31.69
N ILE A 641 22.71 1.08 -31.17
CA ILE A 641 21.33 1.49 -30.91
C ILE A 641 21.05 2.83 -31.62
N PRO A 642 19.86 3.02 -32.23
CA PRO A 642 19.48 4.31 -32.81
C PRO A 642 19.34 5.39 -31.73
N TRP A 643 19.83 6.59 -32.01
CA TRP A 643 19.74 7.75 -31.12
C TRP A 643 18.45 8.54 -31.40
N GLU A 644 17.66 8.83 -30.36
CA GLU A 644 16.55 9.78 -30.38
C GLU A 644 16.98 11.19 -29.91
N TRP A 645 16.64 12.22 -30.67
CA TRP A 645 16.84 13.62 -30.30
C TRP A 645 15.59 14.43 -30.63
N ASP A 646 15.04 15.14 -29.65
CA ASP A 646 13.95 16.10 -29.86
C ASP A 646 14.53 17.39 -30.50
N PRO A 647 14.16 17.74 -31.74
CA PRO A 647 14.74 18.90 -32.44
C PRO A 647 14.42 20.23 -31.75
N ARG A 648 13.46 20.28 -30.81
CA ARG A 648 13.23 21.47 -29.98
C ARG A 648 14.43 21.81 -29.11
N LEU A 649 15.28 20.82 -28.75
CA LEU A 649 16.50 21.03 -27.98
C LEU A 649 17.53 21.90 -28.75
N ASP A 650 17.54 21.83 -30.09
CA ASP A 650 18.41 22.65 -30.94
C ASP A 650 17.98 24.14 -30.89
N ASP A 651 16.67 24.41 -30.97
CA ASP A 651 16.10 25.76 -30.83
C ASP A 651 16.34 26.37 -29.43
N LEU A 652 16.56 25.53 -28.40
CA LEU A 652 16.92 25.94 -27.04
C LEU A 652 18.43 26.14 -26.82
N GLY A 653 19.27 25.75 -27.78
CA GLY A 653 20.73 25.83 -27.66
C GLY A 653 21.30 24.90 -26.58
N ILE A 654 20.77 23.68 -26.51
CA ILE A 654 21.24 22.61 -25.62
C ILE A 654 22.27 21.75 -26.38
N GLU A 655 23.43 21.53 -25.78
CA GLU A 655 24.59 20.92 -26.43
C GLU A 655 24.96 19.57 -25.78
N ILE A 656 25.39 18.59 -26.58
CA ILE A 656 26.00 17.35 -26.09
C ILE A 656 27.52 17.43 -26.29
N THR A 657 28.27 17.34 -25.20
CA THR A 657 29.70 17.00 -25.26
C THR A 657 29.83 15.48 -25.24
N ARG A 658 30.28 14.87 -26.35
CA ARG A 658 30.58 13.44 -26.40
C ARG A 658 31.91 13.16 -25.69
N ALA A 659 31.97 12.12 -24.86
CA ALA A 659 33.24 11.70 -24.26
C ALA A 659 34.10 10.90 -25.25
N GLU A 660 35.42 11.13 -25.22
CA GLU A 660 36.43 10.42 -26.00
C GLU A 660 37.06 9.30 -25.15
N SER A 661 37.41 8.17 -25.79
CA SER A 661 38.04 7.03 -25.13
C SER A 661 39.23 6.54 -25.95
N GLU A 662 40.45 6.71 -25.43
CA GLU A 662 41.68 6.22 -26.07
C GLU A 662 41.92 4.71 -25.85
N SER A 663 41.20 4.07 -24.92
CA SER A 663 41.51 2.70 -24.52
C SER A 663 40.34 1.95 -23.85
N GLY A 664 39.50 1.31 -24.64
CA GLY A 664 38.76 0.06 -24.30
C GLY A 664 37.82 0.05 -23.07
N GLN A 665 37.62 1.18 -22.38
CA GLN A 665 36.74 1.28 -21.22
C GLN A 665 35.28 1.46 -21.66
N PRO A 666 34.30 0.87 -20.92
CA PRO A 666 32.89 1.10 -21.18
C PRO A 666 32.54 2.57 -20.92
N ILE A 667 31.80 3.15 -21.86
CA ILE A 667 31.39 4.55 -21.88
C ILE A 667 29.86 4.63 -21.83
N TYR A 668 29.32 5.58 -21.07
CA TYR A 668 27.88 5.88 -21.07
C TYR A 668 27.59 6.85 -22.22
N ARG A 669 26.82 6.40 -23.22
CA ARG A 669 26.36 7.25 -24.31
C ARG A 669 24.96 7.76 -24.05
N LEU A 670 24.71 9.04 -24.36
CA LEU A 670 23.34 9.54 -24.45
C LEU A 670 22.68 8.96 -25.71
N ILE A 671 21.54 8.28 -25.52
CA ILE A 671 20.78 7.58 -26.57
C ILE A 671 19.35 8.11 -26.76
N SER A 672 18.77 8.80 -25.78
CA SER A 672 17.54 9.58 -25.96
C SER A 672 17.63 10.88 -25.18
N ALA A 673 17.12 11.97 -25.76
CA ALA A 673 16.85 13.20 -25.06
C ALA A 673 15.60 13.90 -25.61
N ARG A 674 14.71 14.31 -24.71
CA ARG A 674 13.41 14.92 -25.03
C ARG A 674 13.16 16.15 -24.17
N TYR A 675 12.52 17.17 -24.74
CA TYR A 675 12.02 18.34 -24.02
C TYR A 675 10.52 18.16 -23.74
N LEU A 676 10.05 18.68 -22.61
CA LEU A 676 8.64 18.74 -22.25
C LEU A 676 8.27 20.21 -21.98
N ASN A 677 7.35 20.74 -22.77
CA ASN A 677 6.76 22.06 -22.52
C ASN A 677 5.84 22.04 -21.27
N GLU A 678 5.28 23.18 -20.93
CA GLU A 678 4.47 23.39 -19.72
C GLU A 678 3.24 22.47 -19.60
N SER A 679 2.58 22.15 -20.72
CA SER A 679 1.48 21.18 -20.76
C SER A 679 1.95 19.73 -20.82
N GLU A 680 3.12 19.45 -21.40
CA GLU A 680 3.72 18.10 -21.46
C GLU A 680 4.31 17.69 -20.11
N SER A 681 4.80 18.67 -19.33
CA SER A 681 5.39 18.48 -17.99
C SER A 681 4.36 18.44 -16.86
N GLN A 682 3.09 18.75 -17.13
CA GLN A 682 2.01 18.74 -16.13
C GLN A 682 2.30 19.62 -14.89
N GLY A 683 2.95 20.77 -15.09
CA GLY A 683 3.38 21.66 -14.00
C GLY A 683 4.70 21.28 -13.30
N LEU A 684 5.37 20.20 -13.72
CA LEU A 684 6.69 19.84 -13.21
C LEU A 684 7.81 20.62 -13.94
N HIS A 685 8.86 20.95 -13.20
CA HIS A 685 10.04 21.66 -13.70
C HIS A 685 11.32 20.86 -13.40
N HIS A 686 11.48 19.69 -14.01
CA HIS A 686 12.51 18.71 -13.63
C HIS A 686 13.40 18.27 -14.79
N VAL A 687 14.63 17.86 -14.48
CA VAL A 687 15.34 16.89 -15.31
C VAL A 687 15.05 15.49 -14.78
N PHE A 688 14.75 14.58 -15.69
CA PHE A 688 14.51 13.16 -15.50
C PHE A 688 15.61 12.38 -16.21
N VAL A 689 16.24 11.42 -15.53
CA VAL A 689 17.40 10.69 -16.06
C VAL A 689 17.23 9.18 -15.86
N GLU A 690 17.43 8.46 -16.95
CA GLU A 690 17.49 7.01 -17.03
C GLU A 690 18.93 6.57 -17.34
N VAL A 691 19.40 5.50 -16.70
CA VAL A 691 20.76 4.99 -16.91
C VAL A 691 20.74 3.46 -17.04
N LEU A 692 21.09 2.99 -18.25
CA LEU A 692 20.96 1.61 -18.67
C LEU A 692 22.31 0.91 -18.83
N ASP A 693 22.32 -0.41 -18.69
CA ASP A 693 23.46 -1.29 -18.97
C ASP A 693 23.60 -1.62 -20.47
N GLU A 694 24.63 -2.38 -20.84
CA GLU A 694 24.87 -2.84 -22.22
C GLU A 694 23.75 -3.71 -22.84
N ASN A 695 22.77 -4.18 -22.05
CA ASN A 695 21.61 -4.94 -22.51
C ASN A 695 20.34 -4.08 -22.64
N GLY A 696 20.31 -2.91 -21.99
CA GLY A 696 19.16 -2.00 -21.94
C GLY A 696 18.37 -2.07 -20.63
N GLN A 697 18.87 -2.76 -19.62
CA GLN A 697 18.27 -2.83 -18.28
C GLN A 697 18.75 -1.66 -17.42
N ARG A 698 17.85 -1.09 -16.61
CA ARG A 698 18.19 -0.01 -15.66
C ARG A 698 19.27 -0.45 -14.68
N ILE A 699 20.27 0.40 -14.47
CA ILE A 699 21.27 0.27 -13.42
C ILE A 699 20.76 1.01 -12.19
N LEU A 700 20.56 0.31 -11.08
CA LEU A 700 20.16 0.88 -9.79
C LEU A 700 21.38 1.35 -8.99
N GLY A 701 21.23 2.42 -8.20
CA GLY A 701 22.29 2.95 -7.34
C GLY A 701 23.41 3.70 -8.09
N GLN A 702 23.28 3.92 -9.39
CA GLN A 702 24.25 4.65 -10.21
C GLN A 702 24.10 6.16 -9.96
N PRO A 703 25.15 6.86 -9.52
CA PRO A 703 25.10 8.31 -9.37
C PRO A 703 25.11 9.03 -10.73
N VAL A 704 24.40 10.16 -10.78
CA VAL A 704 24.29 11.08 -11.91
C VAL A 704 24.54 12.50 -11.40
N THR A 705 25.45 13.24 -12.03
CA THR A 705 25.73 14.63 -11.68
C THR A 705 24.66 15.54 -12.29
N LEU A 706 24.17 16.51 -11.50
CA LEU A 706 23.47 17.70 -11.98
C LEU A 706 24.29 18.92 -11.56
N ALA A 707 25.06 19.50 -12.47
CA ALA A 707 25.87 20.69 -12.21
C ALA A 707 25.15 21.97 -12.66
N TRP A 708 25.52 23.10 -12.07
CA TRP A 708 25.08 24.45 -12.47
C TRP A 708 26.19 25.47 -12.21
N SER A 709 25.90 26.76 -12.38
CA SER A 709 26.89 27.84 -12.44
C SER A 709 27.73 28.09 -11.17
N ASP A 710 27.33 27.60 -9.99
CA ASP A 710 28.09 27.74 -8.74
C ASP A 710 28.11 26.48 -7.84
N GLY A 711 27.62 25.33 -8.31
CA GLY A 711 27.57 24.10 -7.54
C GLY A 711 27.19 22.85 -8.34
N GLU A 712 27.17 21.70 -7.66
CA GLU A 712 26.66 20.44 -8.19
C GLU A 712 25.81 19.69 -7.16
N GLY A 713 24.84 18.94 -7.67
CA GLY A 713 24.07 17.93 -6.96
C GLY A 713 24.37 16.54 -7.55
N THR A 714 24.01 15.50 -6.80
CA THR A 714 24.10 14.11 -7.29
C THR A 714 22.75 13.45 -7.08
N MET A 715 22.13 13.00 -8.17
CA MET A 715 20.97 12.12 -8.15
C MET A 715 21.45 10.67 -8.13
N ILE A 716 20.66 9.76 -7.58
CA ILE A 716 20.90 8.31 -7.62
C ILE A 716 19.78 7.68 -8.43
N THR A 717 20.08 6.65 -9.24
CA THR A 717 19.06 5.89 -9.95
C THR A 717 18.30 4.93 -9.04
N GLU A 718 16.98 5.02 -9.04
CA GLU A 718 16.07 4.30 -8.14
C GLU A 718 15.16 3.33 -8.93
N ASP A 719 14.61 2.34 -8.23
CA ASP A 719 13.81 1.27 -8.83
C ASP A 719 12.33 1.67 -8.96
N LYS A 720 12.09 2.71 -9.77
CA LYS A 720 10.76 3.26 -10.04
C LYS A 720 10.06 2.50 -11.18
N PRO A 721 8.73 2.26 -11.11
CA PRO A 721 8.01 1.55 -12.16
C PRO A 721 8.06 2.32 -13.50
N TYR A 722 8.32 1.61 -14.60
CA TYR A 722 8.25 2.22 -15.93
C TYR A 722 6.81 2.73 -16.20
N PRO A 723 6.60 3.96 -16.72
CA PRO A 723 7.55 4.82 -17.43
C PRO A 723 8.27 5.89 -16.59
N GLU A 724 8.28 5.81 -15.26
CA GLU A 724 9.05 6.74 -14.44
C GLU A 724 10.56 6.57 -14.65
N TYR A 725 11.28 7.68 -14.77
CA TYR A 725 12.73 7.69 -14.95
C TYR A 725 13.44 7.44 -13.63
N ALA A 726 14.52 6.66 -13.65
CA ALA A 726 15.23 6.21 -12.45
C ALA A 726 15.59 7.33 -11.47
N ALA A 727 16.08 8.46 -11.99
CA ALA A 727 16.53 9.62 -11.24
C ALA A 727 15.79 10.88 -11.71
N ASN A 728 15.54 11.83 -10.80
CA ASN A 728 14.93 13.12 -11.15
C ASN A 728 15.34 14.23 -10.16
N ALA A 729 15.43 15.47 -10.64
CA ALA A 729 15.68 16.65 -9.81
C ALA A 729 15.03 17.92 -10.40
N PRO A 730 14.51 18.83 -9.55
CA PRO A 730 13.92 20.09 -9.99
C PRO A 730 14.98 21.09 -10.48
N LEU A 731 14.61 21.88 -11.49
CA LEU A 731 15.39 22.96 -12.09
C LEU A 731 14.79 24.30 -11.64
N TYR A 732 15.60 25.20 -11.09
CA TYR A 732 15.13 26.44 -10.47
C TYR A 732 15.55 27.72 -11.21
N GLY A 733 16.63 27.65 -11.99
CA GLY A 733 17.16 28.78 -12.75
C GLY A 733 16.75 28.80 -14.21
N GLU A 734 16.64 30.00 -14.78
CA GLU A 734 16.43 30.23 -16.21
C GLU A 734 17.62 29.73 -17.04
N ILE A 735 17.37 29.29 -18.26
CA ILE A 735 18.39 28.88 -19.25
C ILE A 735 19.41 29.99 -19.59
N SER A 736 19.09 31.24 -19.22
CA SER A 736 19.94 32.44 -19.35
C SER A 736 20.71 32.82 -18.08
N GLU A 737 20.40 32.21 -16.92
CA GLU A 737 20.94 32.58 -15.60
C GLU A 737 21.68 31.42 -14.92
N ALA A 738 21.13 30.20 -14.97
CA ALA A 738 21.79 28.98 -14.51
C ALA A 738 21.60 27.88 -15.54
N LYS A 739 22.59 27.74 -16.44
CA LYS A 739 22.69 26.60 -17.34
C LYS A 739 23.07 25.36 -16.54
N TYR A 740 22.19 24.36 -16.53
CA TYR A 740 22.43 23.08 -15.90
C TYR A 740 23.14 22.12 -16.88
N GLU A 741 23.96 21.23 -16.32
CA GLU A 741 24.66 20.15 -17.05
C GLU A 741 24.41 18.80 -16.38
N VAL A 742 24.29 17.73 -17.17
CA VAL A 742 24.00 16.36 -16.69
C VAL A 742 24.90 15.31 -17.37
N GLU A 743 25.50 14.45 -16.56
CA GLU A 743 26.34 13.31 -16.95
C GLU A 743 26.25 12.17 -15.92
N VAL A 744 26.53 10.93 -16.33
CA VAL A 744 26.64 9.79 -15.41
C VAL A 744 27.92 9.93 -14.59
N LYS A 745 27.79 10.01 -13.25
CA LYS A 745 28.88 10.33 -12.34
C LYS A 745 29.82 9.14 -12.12
N ASP A 746 31.08 9.44 -11.81
CA ASP A 746 32.16 8.48 -11.54
C ASP A 746 32.42 7.47 -12.69
N ALA A 747 31.93 7.78 -13.89
CA ALA A 747 32.09 7.00 -15.10
C ALA A 747 32.47 7.89 -16.29
N LEU A 748 32.99 7.29 -17.36
CA LEU A 748 33.19 8.00 -18.62
C LEU A 748 31.82 8.14 -19.30
N SER A 749 31.31 9.37 -19.42
CA SER A 749 29.95 9.67 -19.89
C SER A 749 29.96 10.79 -20.92
N ASP A 750 29.02 10.75 -21.87
CA ASP A 750 28.60 11.97 -22.56
C ASP A 750 27.95 12.94 -21.56
N LYS A 751 28.03 14.25 -21.82
CA LYS A 751 27.44 15.31 -20.99
C LYS A 751 26.47 16.16 -21.77
N VAL A 752 25.24 16.31 -21.26
CA VAL A 752 24.22 17.24 -21.80
C VAL A 752 24.37 18.57 -21.08
N SER A 753 24.41 19.68 -21.81
CA SER A 753 24.78 21.00 -21.28
C SER A 753 23.82 22.08 -21.74
N GLY A 754 23.45 23.00 -20.85
CA GLY A 754 22.60 24.14 -21.18
C GLY A 754 21.11 23.95 -20.93
N LEU A 755 20.73 22.98 -20.09
CA LEU A 755 19.33 22.83 -19.64
C LEU A 755 18.95 24.00 -18.70
N GLY A 756 17.67 24.30 -18.58
CA GLY A 756 17.15 25.33 -17.66
C GLY A 756 15.69 25.70 -17.95
N LEU A 757 15.12 26.59 -17.11
CA LEU A 757 13.76 27.09 -17.30
C LEU A 757 13.66 28.10 -18.46
N LEU A 758 12.43 28.30 -18.94
CA LEU A 758 12.13 29.13 -20.11
C LEU A 758 11.06 30.18 -19.78
N GLY A 759 11.48 31.30 -19.18
CA GLY A 759 10.57 32.30 -18.64
C GLY A 759 9.95 31.85 -17.32
N LYS A 760 10.70 31.06 -16.53
CA LYS A 760 10.30 30.37 -15.28
C LYS A 760 9.09 29.44 -15.39
N ARG A 761 8.69 29.12 -16.62
CA ARG A 761 7.66 28.13 -16.96
C ARG A 761 8.04 26.74 -16.48
N HIS A 762 7.03 25.93 -16.20
CA HIS A 762 7.20 24.56 -15.73
C HIS A 762 7.58 23.60 -16.86
N VAL A 763 8.82 23.69 -17.31
CA VAL A 763 9.38 22.89 -18.40
C VAL A 763 10.34 21.83 -17.86
N SER A 764 10.32 20.66 -18.49
CA SER A 764 11.09 19.49 -18.05
C SER A 764 11.90 18.86 -19.17
N TYR A 765 12.88 18.03 -18.81
CA TYR A 765 13.77 17.33 -19.74
C TYR A 765 13.86 15.86 -19.37
N GLN A 766 13.85 14.97 -20.37
CA GLN A 766 14.00 13.53 -20.20
C GLN A 766 15.27 13.08 -20.92
N LEU A 767 16.17 12.39 -20.22
CA LEU A 767 17.48 11.97 -20.72
C LEU A 767 17.70 10.46 -20.46
N THR A 768 18.24 9.74 -21.43
CA THR A 768 18.58 8.31 -21.30
C THR A 768 20.04 8.07 -21.70
N PHE A 769 20.83 7.59 -20.75
CA PHE A 769 22.21 7.16 -20.96
C PHE A 769 22.31 5.63 -20.97
N GLN A 770 23.18 5.05 -21.81
CA GLN A 770 23.40 3.59 -21.86
C GLN A 770 24.88 3.23 -21.94
N ARG A 771 25.29 2.23 -21.14
CA ARG A 771 26.68 1.76 -21.04
C ARG A 771 27.12 0.93 -22.26
N GLY A 772 28.34 1.15 -22.72
CA GLY A 772 29.06 0.26 -23.63
C GLY A 772 28.61 0.29 -25.10
N VAL A 773 27.69 1.16 -25.48
CA VAL A 773 27.11 1.27 -26.83
C VAL A 773 27.95 2.19 -27.73
N GLU A 774 28.13 1.81 -28.99
CA GLU A 774 28.51 2.74 -30.07
C GLU A 774 27.24 3.22 -30.81
N ILE A 775 27.06 4.53 -30.89
CA ILE A 775 26.00 5.16 -31.72
C ILE A 775 26.47 5.32 -33.17
N THR A 776 25.54 5.23 -34.12
CA THR A 776 25.89 5.07 -35.56
C THR A 776 25.70 6.30 -36.44
N THR A 777 25.01 7.34 -35.96
CA THR A 777 24.78 8.60 -36.69
C THR A 777 24.51 9.77 -35.75
N ASP A 778 25.01 10.97 -36.09
CA ASP A 778 24.57 12.25 -35.51
C ASP A 778 23.36 12.83 -36.29
N PRO A 779 22.44 13.59 -35.65
CA PRO A 779 21.25 14.18 -36.28
C PRO A 779 21.56 15.47 -37.04
N VAL A 780 20.58 15.91 -37.85
CA VAL A 780 20.61 17.18 -38.61
C VAL A 780 19.21 17.83 -38.51
N PRO A 781 19.09 19.12 -38.13
CA PRO A 781 17.82 19.72 -37.68
C PRO A 781 16.87 20.21 -38.81
N PRO A 782 15.53 19.98 -38.69
CA PRO A 782 14.48 20.62 -39.48
C PRO A 782 13.39 21.35 -38.64
N ALA A 783 12.51 22.15 -39.28
CA ALA A 783 11.70 23.22 -38.64
C ALA A 783 10.18 22.96 -38.38
N THR A 784 9.40 24.02 -38.05
CA THR A 784 8.35 24.07 -36.99
C THR A 784 6.83 24.19 -37.36
N ASN A 785 5.93 23.70 -36.47
CA ASN A 785 4.55 24.17 -36.10
C ASN A 785 3.34 24.09 -37.08
N PRO A 786 2.02 24.21 -36.68
CA PRO A 786 1.33 24.24 -35.35
C PRO A 786 0.01 23.36 -35.22
N SER A 787 -0.92 23.63 -34.24
CA SER A 787 -2.03 22.75 -33.73
C SER A 787 -3.47 23.39 -33.56
N SER A 788 -4.52 22.66 -33.08
CA SER A 788 -5.92 23.12 -32.70
C SER A 788 -6.70 22.07 -31.79
N PRO A 789 -8.03 22.14 -31.42
CA PRO A 789 -8.52 22.43 -30.03
C PRO A 789 -9.67 21.52 -29.42
N THR A 790 -10.29 21.85 -28.26
CA THR A 790 -11.40 21.09 -27.59
C THR A 790 -12.36 21.93 -26.66
N PRO A 791 -13.66 21.58 -26.51
CA PRO A 791 -14.65 22.09 -25.50
C PRO A 791 -15.37 20.95 -24.68
N GLU A 792 -16.27 21.09 -23.67
CA GLU A 792 -16.76 22.12 -22.70
C GLU A 792 -17.76 21.45 -21.68
N VAL A 793 -17.80 21.83 -20.38
CA VAL A 793 -18.61 21.21 -19.25
C VAL A 793 -18.83 22.25 -18.09
N THR A 794 -19.63 22.20 -16.99
CA THR A 794 -20.57 21.27 -16.24
C THR A 794 -21.57 22.13 -15.38
N SER A 795 -22.61 21.59 -14.68
CA SER A 795 -23.39 22.39 -13.68
C SER A 795 -24.21 21.70 -12.55
N THR A 796 -23.95 22.08 -11.28
CA THR A 796 -24.81 22.19 -10.05
C THR A 796 -23.92 22.73 -8.91
N PRO A 797 -24.35 23.46 -7.83
CA PRO A 797 -25.55 24.28 -7.58
C PRO A 797 -25.24 25.79 -7.80
N THR A 798 -25.77 26.74 -7.00
CA THR A 798 -25.88 28.17 -7.40
C THR A 798 -25.39 29.20 -6.37
N SER A 799 -24.39 30.01 -6.74
CA SER A 799 -24.00 31.25 -6.03
C SER A 799 -25.05 32.38 -6.22
N THR A 800 -25.15 33.30 -5.24
CA THR A 800 -25.98 34.51 -5.33
C THR A 800 -25.10 35.75 -5.48
N ILE A 801 -25.16 36.35 -6.67
CA ILE A 801 -24.42 37.57 -7.03
C ILE A 801 -25.35 38.78 -6.97
N ILE A 802 -24.91 39.88 -6.36
CA ILE A 802 -25.64 41.14 -6.23
C ILE A 802 -24.88 42.33 -6.85
N ASP A 803 -25.57 43.44 -7.09
CA ASP A 803 -24.93 44.75 -7.33
C ASP A 803 -24.75 45.46 -5.98
N LYS A 804 -23.48 45.63 -5.57
CA LYS A 804 -23.07 46.32 -4.35
C LYS A 804 -22.37 47.64 -4.68
N ASN A 805 -23.18 48.69 -4.87
CA ASN A 805 -22.75 50.07 -5.21
C ASN A 805 -22.07 50.23 -6.59
N GLY A 806 -22.49 49.47 -7.60
CA GLY A 806 -21.91 49.45 -8.95
C GLY A 806 -20.83 48.39 -9.14
N VAL A 807 -20.78 47.39 -8.25
CA VAL A 807 -19.83 46.26 -8.28
C VAL A 807 -20.62 44.96 -8.24
N ILE A 808 -20.36 44.07 -9.19
CA ILE A 808 -20.90 42.71 -9.20
C ILE A 808 -20.19 41.93 -8.09
N TRP A 809 -20.93 41.47 -7.08
CA TRP A 809 -20.38 41.04 -5.80
C TRP A 809 -21.02 39.74 -5.31
N ASP A 810 -20.21 38.72 -5.02
CA ASP A 810 -20.67 37.48 -4.36
C ASP A 810 -20.97 37.73 -2.88
N THR A 811 -22.19 37.40 -2.41
CA THR A 811 -22.61 37.72 -1.05
C THR A 811 -21.78 37.03 0.04
N ARG A 812 -21.08 35.93 -0.27
CA ARG A 812 -20.24 35.18 0.68
C ARG A 812 -19.02 35.97 1.15
N LEU A 813 -18.59 36.98 0.39
CA LEU A 813 -17.50 37.89 0.77
C LEU A 813 -17.84 38.68 2.04
N ASP A 814 -19.12 38.94 2.31
CA ASP A 814 -19.59 39.69 3.48
C ASP A 814 -19.57 38.82 4.75
N GLU A 815 -19.54 37.50 4.60
CA GLU A 815 -19.38 36.53 5.69
C GLU A 815 -17.91 36.30 6.07
N LEU A 816 -16.98 36.80 5.23
CA LEU A 816 -15.52 36.72 5.40
C LEU A 816 -14.90 38.05 5.86
N ASP A 817 -15.71 39.05 6.25
CA ASP A 817 -15.29 40.41 6.60
C ASP A 817 -14.45 41.13 5.51
N ILE A 818 -14.57 40.72 4.23
CA ILE A 818 -13.81 41.29 3.12
C ILE A 818 -14.33 42.69 2.77
N THR A 819 -13.42 43.66 2.65
CA THR A 819 -13.76 45.08 2.48
C THR A 819 -13.20 45.68 1.18
N MET A 820 -13.87 46.73 0.68
CA MET A 820 -13.44 47.48 -0.49
C MET A 820 -13.37 48.98 -0.17
N ALA A 821 -12.29 49.63 -0.59
CA ALA A 821 -12.10 51.08 -0.52
C ALA A 821 -12.07 51.69 -1.93
N THR A 822 -12.97 52.62 -2.23
CA THR A 822 -13.06 53.30 -3.52
C THR A 822 -12.01 54.41 -3.66
N ALA A 823 -11.33 54.49 -4.81
CA ALA A 823 -10.39 55.57 -5.09
C ALA A 823 -11.09 56.92 -5.27
N THR A 824 -10.43 57.98 -4.80
CA THR A 824 -10.83 59.37 -5.03
C THR A 824 -9.81 60.06 -5.94
N PRO A 825 -9.97 60.01 -7.27
CA PRO A 825 -9.05 60.65 -8.23
C PRO A 825 -9.22 62.18 -8.23
N ALA A 826 -8.25 62.89 -8.82
CA ALA A 826 -8.45 64.29 -9.19
C ALA A 826 -9.46 64.43 -10.34
N ALA A 827 -10.13 65.59 -10.46
CA ALA A 827 -11.13 65.81 -11.50
C ALA A 827 -10.53 65.66 -12.91
N GLY A 828 -11.10 64.79 -13.75
CA GLY A 828 -10.57 64.47 -15.08
C GLY A 828 -9.39 63.50 -15.09
N GLN A 829 -8.98 62.94 -13.95
CA GLN A 829 -7.99 61.85 -13.89
C GLN A 829 -8.73 60.50 -13.98
N PRO A 830 -8.36 59.60 -14.91
CA PRO A 830 -8.96 58.27 -14.98
C PRO A 830 -8.53 57.43 -13.78
N LEU A 831 -9.44 56.56 -13.31
CA LEU A 831 -9.18 55.57 -12.26
C LEU A 831 -9.45 54.15 -12.76
N PHE A 832 -8.95 53.16 -12.02
CA PHE A 832 -9.42 51.77 -12.12
C PHE A 832 -10.45 51.51 -11.03
N LYS A 833 -11.66 51.12 -11.42
CA LYS A 833 -12.69 50.66 -10.49
C LYS A 833 -12.73 49.16 -10.40
N LEU A 834 -12.98 48.62 -9.21
CA LEU A 834 -13.34 47.21 -9.06
C LEU A 834 -14.80 47.07 -9.52
N VAL A 835 -15.06 46.22 -10.52
CA VAL A 835 -16.40 46.07 -11.13
C VAL A 835 -16.98 44.66 -10.98
N LYS A 836 -16.13 43.67 -10.68
CA LYS A 836 -16.55 42.30 -10.34
C LYS A 836 -15.65 41.73 -9.23
N VAL A 837 -16.27 41.05 -8.27
CA VAL A 837 -15.62 40.15 -7.31
C VAL A 837 -16.50 38.90 -7.18
N GLU A 838 -15.95 37.78 -7.61
CA GLU A 838 -16.51 36.45 -7.32
C GLU A 838 -15.61 35.72 -6.32
N TYR A 839 -16.25 34.90 -5.49
CA TYR A 839 -15.59 33.98 -4.58
C TYR A 839 -15.81 32.56 -5.10
N GLN A 840 -14.77 31.73 -5.08
CA GLN A 840 -14.90 30.29 -5.28
C GLN A 840 -14.55 29.60 -3.97
N ALA A 841 -15.55 28.97 -3.36
CA ALA A 841 -15.36 28.08 -2.22
C ALA A 841 -14.61 26.81 -2.65
N GLU A 842 -14.27 25.96 -1.68
CA GLU A 842 -13.44 24.76 -1.86
C GLU A 842 -13.89 23.82 -2.97
N GLN A 843 -15.21 23.65 -3.15
CA GLN A 843 -15.81 22.82 -4.20
C GLN A 843 -15.88 23.53 -5.57
N GLU A 844 -15.69 24.85 -5.62
CA GLU A 844 -15.70 25.69 -6.83
C GLU A 844 -14.26 26.07 -7.27
N SER A 845 -13.29 25.95 -6.36
CA SER A 845 -11.90 26.43 -6.50
C SER A 845 -11.00 25.57 -7.40
N GLN A 846 -11.46 24.36 -7.74
CA GLN A 846 -10.68 23.35 -8.47
C GLN A 846 -9.37 22.95 -7.75
N GLY A 847 -9.35 23.05 -6.41
CA GLY A 847 -8.15 22.78 -5.59
C GLY A 847 -7.12 23.92 -5.56
N LEU A 848 -7.39 25.02 -6.27
CA LEU A 848 -6.53 26.19 -6.29
C LEU A 848 -6.81 27.11 -5.09
N HIS A 849 -5.78 27.86 -4.70
CA HIS A 849 -5.84 28.84 -3.62
C HIS A 849 -5.31 30.21 -4.11
N HIS A 850 -5.93 30.75 -5.15
CA HIS A 850 -5.40 31.87 -5.95
C HIS A 850 -6.27 33.12 -5.94
N ILE A 851 -5.61 34.28 -6.01
CA ILE A 851 -6.26 35.50 -6.50
C ILE A 851 -6.03 35.57 -8.00
N PHE A 852 -7.12 35.65 -8.75
CA PHE A 852 -7.15 35.87 -10.19
C PHE A 852 -7.60 37.30 -10.47
N VAL A 853 -6.91 38.00 -11.39
CA VAL A 853 -7.18 39.42 -11.69
C VAL A 853 -7.28 39.64 -13.19
N GLU A 854 -8.39 40.26 -13.59
CA GLU A 854 -8.63 40.82 -14.91
C GLU A 854 -8.57 42.35 -14.82
N VAL A 855 -7.94 43.00 -15.80
CA VAL A 855 -7.84 44.47 -15.84
C VAL A 855 -8.20 44.99 -17.22
N LEU A 856 -9.34 45.66 -17.28
CA LEU A 856 -9.99 46.08 -18.52
C LEU A 856 -9.86 47.59 -18.76
N ASP A 857 -9.88 47.98 -20.03
CA ASP A 857 -9.98 49.37 -20.46
C ASP A 857 -11.43 49.91 -20.40
N GLU A 858 -11.64 51.14 -20.84
CA GLU A 858 -12.97 51.78 -20.81
C GLU A 858 -14.00 51.08 -21.72
N ASN A 859 -13.54 50.35 -22.75
CA ASN A 859 -14.34 49.58 -23.70
C ASN A 859 -14.60 48.13 -23.24
N GLY A 860 -13.87 47.65 -22.22
CA GLY A 860 -13.94 46.27 -21.71
C GLY A 860 -12.91 45.33 -22.34
N GLN A 861 -11.88 45.83 -23.00
CA GLN A 861 -10.76 45.04 -23.52
C GLN A 861 -9.66 44.91 -22.48
N ARG A 862 -9.01 43.74 -22.38
CA ARG A 862 -7.88 43.52 -21.46
C ARG A 862 -6.73 44.48 -21.75
N ILE A 863 -6.20 45.10 -20.69
CA ILE A 863 -4.95 45.87 -20.74
C ILE A 863 -3.80 44.91 -20.44
N LEU A 864 -2.86 44.80 -21.35
CA LEU A 864 -1.65 43.98 -21.21
C LEU A 864 -0.50 44.79 -20.60
N GLY A 865 0.37 44.14 -19.83
CA GLY A 865 1.53 44.77 -19.18
C GLY A 865 1.17 45.73 -18.05
N GLN A 866 -0.08 45.73 -17.57
CA GLN A 866 -0.56 46.58 -16.49
C GLN A 866 -0.21 45.93 -15.14
N PRO A 867 0.60 46.59 -14.27
CA PRO A 867 0.93 46.00 -12.98
C PRO A 867 -0.26 46.06 -12.00
N VAL A 868 -0.37 45.03 -11.18
CA VAL A 868 -1.37 44.86 -10.12
C VAL A 868 -0.64 44.46 -8.84
N ALA A 869 -0.83 45.23 -7.78
CA ALA A 869 -0.22 44.96 -6.50
C ALA A 869 -0.95 43.82 -5.77
N LEU A 870 -0.19 42.90 -5.19
CA LEU A 870 -0.62 42.01 -4.12
C LEU A 870 0.17 42.38 -2.86
N ALA A 871 -0.44 43.08 -1.92
CA ALA A 871 0.20 43.54 -0.69
C ALA A 871 -0.30 42.78 0.53
N TRP A 872 0.51 42.71 1.59
CA TRP A 872 0.20 42.09 2.88
C TRP A 872 0.96 42.85 4.00
N PRO A 873 0.82 42.53 5.30
CA PRO A 873 1.25 43.42 6.39
C PRO A 873 2.73 43.83 6.43
N ASP A 874 3.66 43.02 5.91
CA ASP A 874 5.11 43.28 5.91
C ASP A 874 5.77 43.23 4.53
N GLY A 875 4.99 43.04 3.46
CA GLY A 875 5.50 42.87 2.10
C GLY A 875 4.49 43.16 0.99
N LYS A 876 4.98 43.12 -0.25
CA LYS A 876 4.18 43.28 -1.46
C LYS A 876 4.89 42.59 -2.62
N ASP A 877 4.11 41.94 -3.46
CA ASP A 877 4.48 41.51 -4.81
C ASP A 877 3.65 42.26 -5.87
N THR A 878 4.02 42.14 -7.14
CA THR A 878 3.39 42.85 -8.27
C THR A 878 3.18 41.90 -9.45
N MET A 879 1.94 41.44 -9.62
CA MET A 879 1.52 40.67 -10.79
C MET A 879 1.47 41.59 -12.02
N ILE A 880 1.75 41.06 -13.21
CA ILE A 880 1.61 41.77 -14.49
C ILE A 880 0.51 41.09 -15.30
N THR A 881 -0.32 41.86 -16.02
CA THR A 881 -1.37 41.30 -16.88
C THR A 881 -0.83 40.80 -18.22
N GLU A 882 -1.27 39.61 -18.63
CA GLU A 882 -0.77 38.84 -19.77
C GLU A 882 -1.89 38.46 -20.76
N ASP A 883 -1.49 38.12 -21.99
CA ASP A 883 -2.40 37.82 -23.10
C ASP A 883 -2.85 36.34 -23.08
N LYS A 884 -3.37 35.91 -21.92
CA LYS A 884 -3.87 34.54 -21.68
C LYS A 884 -5.23 34.32 -22.37
N PRO A 885 -5.49 33.16 -23.00
CA PRO A 885 -6.74 32.91 -23.70
C PRO A 885 -7.92 32.82 -22.71
N TYR A 886 -9.08 33.37 -23.09
CA TYR A 886 -10.31 33.20 -22.29
C TYR A 886 -10.63 31.69 -22.16
N PRO A 887 -10.98 31.17 -20.96
CA PRO A 887 -11.43 31.90 -19.76
C PRO A 887 -10.33 32.29 -18.74
N GLU A 888 -9.05 32.14 -19.05
CA GLU A 888 -7.96 32.50 -18.13
C GLU A 888 -7.94 34.01 -17.82
N TYR A 889 -7.74 34.35 -16.54
CA TYR A 889 -7.61 35.72 -16.07
C TYR A 889 -6.24 36.31 -16.44
N ALA A 890 -6.19 37.61 -16.68
CA ALA A 890 -4.98 38.31 -17.14
C ALA A 890 -3.75 38.10 -16.23
N ALA A 891 -3.95 38.04 -14.93
CA ALA A 891 -2.92 37.86 -13.91
C ALA A 891 -3.43 36.92 -12.79
N ASN A 892 -2.51 36.23 -12.12
CA ASN A 892 -2.83 35.37 -10.99
C ASN A 892 -1.65 35.23 -10.00
N SER A 893 -1.95 34.98 -8.73
CA SER A 893 -0.96 34.63 -7.70
C SER A 893 -1.60 33.78 -6.61
N ALA A 894 -0.82 32.88 -6.00
CA ALA A 894 -1.24 32.01 -4.92
C ALA A 894 -1.29 32.74 -3.56
N MET A 895 -2.20 32.33 -2.69
CA MET A 895 -2.32 32.78 -1.29
C MET A 895 -1.93 31.64 -0.35
N TYR A 896 -0.99 31.90 0.57
CA TYR A 896 -0.49 30.88 1.50
C TYR A 896 -0.88 31.11 2.97
N GLY A 897 -1.51 32.26 3.28
CA GLY A 897 -1.83 32.66 4.63
C GLY A 897 -3.31 32.55 4.96
N GLU A 898 -3.59 32.20 6.22
CA GLU A 898 -4.94 32.26 6.79
C GLU A 898 -5.47 33.70 6.77
N ILE A 899 -6.78 33.87 6.58
CA ILE A 899 -7.47 35.17 6.54
C ILE A 899 -7.37 35.98 7.86
N SER A 900 -6.95 35.32 8.95
CA SER A 900 -6.62 35.94 10.25
C SER A 900 -5.12 36.17 10.49
N GLU A 901 -4.24 35.64 9.63
CA GLU A 901 -2.77 35.68 9.78
C GLU A 901 -2.10 36.58 8.73
N ALA A 902 -2.47 36.45 7.45
CA ALA A 902 -1.95 37.28 6.36
C ALA A 902 -3.10 37.80 5.48
N GLN A 903 -3.60 38.98 5.85
CA GLN A 903 -4.64 39.67 5.09
C GLN A 903 -4.03 40.33 3.86
N TYR A 904 -4.36 39.79 2.69
CA TYR A 904 -3.94 40.33 1.40
C TYR A 904 -4.81 41.52 0.97
N GLU A 905 -4.19 42.45 0.26
CA GLU A 905 -4.81 43.59 -0.41
C GLU A 905 -4.46 43.59 -1.89
N VAL A 906 -5.44 43.89 -2.76
CA VAL A 906 -5.22 43.96 -4.22
C VAL A 906 -5.77 45.26 -4.81
N TYR A 907 -4.96 45.90 -5.66
CA TYR A 907 -5.26 47.13 -6.39
C TYR A 907 -4.40 47.26 -7.65
N VAL A 908 -4.88 47.97 -8.65
CA VAL A 908 -4.15 48.23 -9.90
C VAL A 908 -3.15 49.38 -9.73
N GLU A 909 -1.96 49.26 -10.29
CA GLU A 909 -0.87 50.23 -10.10
C GLU A 909 -0.84 51.36 -11.15
N GLY A 910 -0.08 52.40 -10.88
CA GLY A 910 0.22 53.48 -11.84
C GLY A 910 -0.93 54.47 -12.10
N SER A 911 -2.09 54.29 -11.46
CA SER A 911 -3.22 55.24 -11.44
C SER A 911 -4.04 55.04 -10.17
N PRO A 912 -4.94 55.96 -9.79
CA PRO A 912 -5.87 55.72 -8.69
C PRO A 912 -6.66 54.45 -8.97
N SER A 913 -6.71 53.53 -8.00
CA SER A 913 -7.41 52.26 -8.12
C SER A 913 -8.21 51.98 -6.86
N ASP A 914 -9.44 51.51 -7.02
CA ASP A 914 -10.17 50.88 -5.93
C ASP A 914 -9.32 49.72 -5.37
N LYS A 915 -9.43 49.47 -4.07
CA LYS A 915 -8.70 48.41 -3.39
C LYS A 915 -9.68 47.44 -2.72
N ILE A 916 -9.42 46.14 -2.83
CA ILE A 916 -10.02 45.11 -1.98
C ILE A 916 -9.00 44.65 -0.94
N SER A 917 -9.44 44.48 0.30
CA SER A 917 -8.60 44.18 1.47
C SER A 917 -9.26 43.13 2.38
N GLY A 918 -8.44 42.28 3.00
CA GLY A 918 -8.91 41.18 3.86
C GLY A 918 -9.02 39.84 3.15
N LEU A 919 -8.44 39.68 1.96
CA LEU A 919 -8.39 38.39 1.27
C LEU A 919 -7.42 37.44 1.99
N GLY A 920 -7.67 36.13 1.90
CA GLY A 920 -6.84 35.08 2.49
C GLY A 920 -7.58 33.73 2.51
N LEU A 921 -6.95 32.70 3.05
CA LEU A 921 -7.58 31.37 3.16
C LEU A 921 -8.44 31.29 4.42
N PRO A 922 -9.75 31.00 4.35
CA PRO A 922 -10.59 30.79 5.52
C PRO A 922 -10.49 29.34 6.01
N GLY A 923 -9.88 29.11 7.17
CA GLY A 923 -9.64 27.78 7.72
C GLY A 923 -8.66 26.93 6.89
N LYS A 924 -7.68 27.58 6.25
CA LYS A 924 -6.66 27.01 5.34
C LYS A 924 -7.20 26.20 4.15
N ARG A 925 -8.48 26.42 3.79
CA ARG A 925 -9.15 25.80 2.64
C ARG A 925 -8.67 26.36 1.31
N HIS A 926 -8.77 25.56 0.26
CA HIS A 926 -8.47 26.01 -1.10
C HIS A 926 -9.62 26.89 -1.61
N VAL A 927 -9.36 28.18 -1.84
CA VAL A 927 -10.38 29.16 -2.26
C VAL A 927 -9.79 30.13 -3.26
N ASN A 928 -10.58 30.58 -4.23
CA ASN A 928 -10.15 31.61 -5.18
C ASN A 928 -10.96 32.91 -5.05
N TYR A 929 -10.29 34.04 -5.30
CA TYR A 929 -10.93 35.34 -5.45
C TYR A 929 -10.74 35.82 -6.89
N LEU A 930 -11.84 36.03 -7.59
CA LEU A 930 -11.88 36.36 -9.02
C LEU A 930 -12.23 37.84 -9.17
N LEU A 931 -11.21 38.66 -9.42
CA LEU A 931 -11.29 40.11 -9.43
C LEU A 931 -11.33 40.65 -10.86
N THR A 932 -12.22 41.62 -11.14
CA THR A 932 -12.18 42.39 -12.39
C THR A 932 -12.13 43.87 -12.08
N PHE A 933 -11.02 44.51 -12.44
CA PHE A 933 -10.90 45.97 -12.46
C PHE A 933 -11.19 46.50 -13.87
N GLN A 934 -11.86 47.65 -13.97
CA GLN A 934 -12.08 48.34 -15.23
C GLN A 934 -11.71 49.82 -15.12
N ARG A 935 -10.98 50.32 -16.11
CA ARG A 935 -10.65 51.74 -16.25
C ARG A 935 -11.92 52.57 -16.50
N LYS A 936 -12.02 53.73 -15.85
CA LYS A 936 -13.09 54.71 -16.02
C LYS A 936 -12.52 56.14 -16.02
N SER A 937 -12.95 56.95 -16.97
CA SER A 937 -12.91 58.41 -16.88
C SER A 937 -13.87 58.91 -15.79
N ASN A 938 -13.50 60.01 -15.11
CA ASN A 938 -14.18 60.54 -13.92
C ASN A 938 -14.34 62.07 -13.96
#